data_AF-A0A7D5UQ74-F1
#
_entry.id   AF-A0A7D5UQ74-F1
#
_cell.length_a   1.000
_cell.length_b   1.000
_cell.length_c   1.000
_cell.angle_alpha   90.00
_cell.angle_beta   90.00
_cell.angle_gamma   90.00
#
_symmetry.space_group_name_H-M   'P 1'
#
loop_
_entity.id
_entity.type
_entity.pdbx_description
1 polymer ?
#
loop_
_entity_poly.entity_id
_entity_poly.type
_entity_poly.pdbx_seq_one_letter_code
_entity_poly.pdbx_strand_id
1 'polypeptide(L)'
;MMSTFFSSVLALIHWLSPAANPSSSSCKKWGASPTPVPMHHLCESRQPAVSAPHPNIWGDLTDEEAAGVIELLHRQSTGLNLTTEDAAGSWDNKILLVELLAPNKSDTLPFLNNKTTTPPPRCARATLMFGATPNPYLQDYVIGPLPVANNTQVQPLQFLYNNAGKGKVAVDFADRSAVDHYVKDVGMSVADITKRLWDGTLNDTLGLLPIFPPWKENGSLVLWSGFVNNPTSAFDSETILPLGLYFGVDVMGRDPSKWSVIGWYYDGKHYPTTNAFRAASASSNFTLLGANSDGPWAQIERQGSPMNFDHLPPPTAVMPGSNRFSVDAKENYVEWMDFSFFLSYYRDNGLRLFNVQYKGRRILYELGLQESLALYAGNDPVLSGTTYFDSKPGIGPSVVSLVDGYDCPTYSTYLNATYRQGEKSYTRFNAICLFEFDQGYPIQRHSTANYTSVTKNIAFTVRSISSIGNYDYMFSYNFFLDGSIEVSVRASGYIHGGFSANNEEYGWKIHDNLSGSMHDHVLTYKADIDVLGEKNSLQKVEFVPATIEYPWSNGAKRNTMKLQKSFVQNENEAKINWAPNGAAMYAIVNKEAKNKFGEYPGYRFTPATSNVIFLTTSNSSNIMNAVNFADHHFYVTKQKDTEAQGTHPYNVLNPADPLIDFAKFFDGESLDQEDLVLWFNLGMHHAPHTGDLPNTVSTTAHSALIIEPLNYLEMDASRATSQQVRLNYKDGKVQSIKTFGSQNMTCHVDASQLMPKLWRDEGTVSVLTFVPGQSLIHPILDPPRQVTTMRTRKIPRVSSEYKVANVT
;
A
#
# COMPACT_ATOMS: atom_id res chain seq x y z
N MET A 1 21.36 28.58 43.39
CA MET A 1 22.31 29.29 44.29
C MET A 1 22.10 28.78 45.71
N MET A 2 23.06 29.03 46.62
CA MET A 2 23.25 28.33 47.92
C MET A 2 23.63 26.85 47.70
N SER A 3 24.88 26.35 47.85
CA SER A 3 25.92 26.48 48.91
C SER A 3 25.53 25.76 50.23
N THR A 4 26.37 24.94 50.88
CA THR A 4 27.84 25.05 51.09
C THR A 4 28.65 23.73 51.22
N PHE A 5 29.91 23.75 50.70
CA PHE A 5 31.19 23.19 51.22
C PHE A 5 31.47 21.69 51.54
N PHE A 6 32.31 21.07 50.69
CA PHE A 6 33.66 20.47 50.92
C PHE A 6 34.05 19.61 52.14
N SER A 7 34.48 18.35 51.87
CA SER A 7 35.84 17.77 52.08
C SER A 7 35.89 16.31 51.53
N SER A 8 36.92 15.64 50.99
CA SER A 8 38.35 15.88 50.59
C SER A 8 39.44 15.14 51.42
N VAL A 9 40.49 14.61 50.72
CA VAL A 9 41.76 13.96 51.21
C VAL A 9 41.56 12.55 51.85
N LEU A 10 42.31 11.45 51.60
CA LEU A 10 43.31 10.91 50.61
C LEU A 10 43.27 9.34 50.74
N ALA A 11 44.04 8.40 50.15
CA ALA A 11 45.12 8.21 49.14
C ALA A 11 45.01 6.73 48.63
N LEU A 12 45.55 6.19 47.51
CA LEU A 12 46.56 6.57 46.49
C LEU A 12 48.04 6.14 46.77
N ILE A 13 48.47 4.96 46.28
CA ILE A 13 49.87 4.50 46.00
C ILE A 13 49.80 3.20 45.12
N HIS A 14 50.11 3.23 43.80
CA HIS A 14 51.38 2.92 43.08
C HIS A 14 51.53 1.44 42.62
N TRP A 15 52.18 1.05 41.50
CA TRP A 15 52.86 1.79 40.40
C TRP A 15 53.05 0.95 39.09
N LEU A 16 53.16 1.63 37.94
CA LEU A 16 53.89 1.38 36.65
C LEU A 16 54.06 -0.04 36.00
N SER A 17 53.62 -0.13 34.72
CA SER A 17 54.35 -0.41 33.44
C SER A 17 55.45 -1.50 33.29
N PRO A 18 55.86 -1.95 32.06
CA PRO A 18 55.42 -1.63 30.68
C PRO A 18 55.06 -2.89 29.82
N ALA A 19 55.08 -2.76 28.47
CA ALA A 19 54.59 -3.75 27.50
C ALA A 19 55.62 -4.83 27.05
N ALA A 20 55.11 -5.93 26.47
CA ALA A 20 55.88 -6.91 25.70
C ALA A 20 55.04 -7.63 24.61
N ASN A 21 55.71 -8.02 23.53
CA ASN A 21 55.28 -8.88 22.41
C ASN A 21 56.54 -9.71 22.03
N PRO A 22 56.51 -10.86 21.31
CA PRO A 22 55.40 -11.54 20.63
C PRO A 22 55.40 -13.10 20.76
N SER A 23 54.67 -13.78 19.85
CA SER A 23 54.98 -15.08 19.20
C SER A 23 54.32 -16.42 19.63
N SER A 24 54.10 -17.25 18.60
CA SER A 24 53.98 -18.73 18.54
C SER A 24 52.95 -19.50 19.38
N SER A 25 51.89 -19.94 18.69
CA SER A 25 51.35 -21.33 18.66
C SER A 25 51.19 -22.17 19.95
N SER A 26 49.95 -22.53 20.27
CA SER A 26 49.61 -23.97 20.38
C SER A 26 48.11 -24.21 20.10
N CYS A 27 47.79 -25.30 19.40
CA CYS A 27 46.40 -25.72 19.21
C CYS A 27 45.96 -26.57 20.41
N LYS A 28 44.97 -26.10 21.19
CA LYS A 28 44.34 -26.88 22.26
C LYS A 28 42.84 -27.04 22.01
N LYS A 29 42.44 -28.25 21.63
CA LYS A 29 41.06 -28.70 21.68
C LYS A 29 40.53 -28.55 23.11
N TRP A 30 39.48 -27.78 23.30
CA TRP A 30 38.58 -27.92 24.44
C TRP A 30 37.21 -28.31 23.92
N GLY A 31 37.02 -29.62 23.75
CA GLY A 31 35.70 -30.20 23.52
C GLY A 31 34.91 -30.15 24.82
N ALA A 32 34.29 -29.01 25.11
CA ALA A 32 33.18 -28.98 26.05
C ALA A 32 31.98 -29.65 25.36
N SER A 33 31.72 -30.92 25.69
CA SER A 33 30.41 -31.50 25.40
C SER A 33 29.36 -30.61 26.06
N PRO A 34 28.27 -30.21 25.37
CA PRO A 34 27.21 -29.48 26.02
C PRO A 34 26.66 -30.36 27.15
N THR A 35 26.78 -29.88 28.38
CA THR A 35 26.04 -30.46 29.51
C THR A 35 24.57 -30.46 29.12
N PRO A 36 23.85 -31.59 29.19
CA PRO A 36 22.42 -31.61 28.90
C PRO A 36 21.71 -30.63 29.83
N VAL A 37 21.31 -29.48 29.30
CA VAL A 37 20.33 -28.62 29.95
C VAL A 37 19.08 -29.49 30.11
N PRO A 38 18.47 -29.59 31.29
CA PRO A 38 17.22 -30.33 31.43
C PRO A 38 16.20 -29.81 30.41
N MET A 39 15.32 -30.67 29.88
CA MET A 39 14.23 -30.26 28.98
C MET A 39 13.16 -29.46 29.74
N HIS A 40 13.53 -28.28 30.21
CA HIS A 40 12.62 -27.20 30.51
C HIS A 40 11.99 -26.75 29.18
N HIS A 41 10.66 -26.72 29.12
CA HIS A 41 9.92 -26.55 27.88
C HIS A 41 10.44 -25.35 27.06
N LEU A 42 10.82 -25.62 25.81
CA LEU A 42 11.01 -24.58 24.82
C LEU A 42 9.66 -23.93 24.50
N CYS A 43 9.68 -22.64 24.16
CA CYS A 43 8.49 -21.94 23.70
C CYS A 43 8.11 -22.45 22.29
N GLU A 44 7.17 -23.40 22.21
CA GLU A 44 6.63 -23.86 20.93
C GLU A 44 5.73 -22.78 20.31
N SER A 45 6.18 -22.17 19.21
CA SER A 45 5.33 -21.36 18.35
C SER A 45 4.35 -22.27 17.60
N ARG A 46 3.06 -22.17 17.94
CA ARG A 46 1.96 -22.81 17.21
C ARG A 46 0.97 -21.74 16.75
N GLN A 47 0.44 -21.88 15.54
CA GLN A 47 -0.67 -21.08 15.06
C GLN A 47 -1.99 -21.80 15.39
N PRO A 48 -2.88 -21.23 16.23
CA PRO A 48 -4.23 -21.76 16.41
C PRO A 48 -5.02 -21.78 15.09
N ALA A 49 -5.75 -22.86 14.87
CA ALA A 49 -6.73 -22.96 13.79
C ALA A 49 -8.13 -22.57 14.29
N VAL A 50 -8.92 -21.98 13.42
CA VAL A 50 -10.38 -21.82 13.57
C VAL A 50 -11.04 -22.38 12.30
N SER A 51 -12.37 -22.49 12.30
CA SER A 51 -13.16 -22.71 11.08
C SER A 51 -14.08 -21.51 10.89
N ALA A 52 -14.08 -20.94 9.69
CA ALA A 52 -14.88 -19.75 9.43
C ALA A 52 -16.40 -20.03 9.62
N PRO A 53 -17.19 -19.07 10.13
CA PRO A 53 -18.63 -19.25 10.33
C PRO A 53 -19.43 -19.36 9.01
N HIS A 54 -18.84 -18.87 7.92
CA HIS A 54 -19.34 -18.95 6.55
C HIS A 54 -18.13 -19.20 5.62
N PRO A 55 -18.32 -19.81 4.44
CA PRO A 55 -17.31 -19.79 3.38
C PRO A 55 -17.02 -18.35 2.93
N ASN A 56 -15.81 -18.08 2.47
CA ASN A 56 -15.41 -16.75 2.03
C ASN A 56 -16.00 -16.40 0.65
N ILE A 57 -17.18 -15.80 0.66
CA ILE A 57 -17.90 -15.38 -0.56
C ILE A 57 -17.20 -14.25 -1.34
N TRP A 58 -16.20 -13.57 -0.75
CA TRP A 58 -15.33 -12.59 -1.40
C TRP A 58 -13.96 -13.15 -1.75
N GLY A 59 -13.68 -14.43 -1.46
CA GLY A 59 -12.45 -15.11 -1.87
C GLY A 59 -12.41 -15.27 -3.39
N ASP A 60 -11.24 -15.04 -3.99
CA ASP A 60 -11.04 -15.06 -5.45
C ASP A 60 -11.49 -16.40 -6.09
N LEU A 61 -11.59 -16.43 -7.42
CA LEU A 61 -12.02 -17.60 -8.18
C LEU A 61 -11.16 -18.83 -7.84
N THR A 62 -11.73 -20.03 -7.81
CA THR A 62 -10.90 -21.25 -7.87
C THR A 62 -10.26 -21.35 -9.25
N ASP A 63 -9.18 -22.11 -9.40
CA ASP A 63 -8.55 -22.26 -10.72
C ASP A 63 -9.48 -22.98 -11.71
N GLU A 64 -10.41 -23.83 -11.24
CA GLU A 64 -11.48 -24.41 -12.06
C GLU A 64 -12.54 -23.37 -12.49
N GLU A 65 -12.92 -22.46 -11.59
CA GLU A 65 -13.83 -21.34 -11.93
C GLU A 65 -13.18 -20.43 -12.98
N ALA A 66 -11.92 -20.02 -12.77
CA ALA A 66 -11.18 -19.16 -13.69
C ALA A 66 -10.96 -19.83 -15.06
N ALA A 67 -10.49 -21.08 -15.08
CA ALA A 67 -10.30 -21.84 -16.32
C ALA A 67 -11.62 -22.01 -17.09
N GLY A 68 -12.73 -22.31 -16.39
CA GLY A 68 -14.05 -22.42 -17.00
C GLY A 68 -14.56 -21.11 -17.61
N VAL A 69 -14.30 -19.97 -16.95
CA VAL A 69 -14.64 -18.63 -17.47
C VAL A 69 -13.81 -18.29 -18.70
N ILE A 70 -12.50 -18.54 -18.68
CA ILE A 70 -11.61 -18.26 -19.82
C ILE A 70 -11.95 -19.17 -21.01
N GLU A 71 -12.20 -20.46 -20.79
CA GLU A 71 -12.65 -21.37 -21.83
C GLU A 71 -13.99 -20.90 -22.44
N LEU A 72 -14.95 -20.47 -21.61
CA LEU A 72 -16.22 -19.93 -22.08
C LEU A 72 -16.04 -18.65 -22.93
N LEU A 73 -15.20 -17.71 -22.50
CA LEU A 73 -14.94 -16.46 -23.21
C LEU A 73 -14.37 -16.71 -24.62
N HIS A 74 -13.44 -17.67 -24.76
CA HIS A 74 -12.84 -18.08 -26.03
C HIS A 74 -13.79 -18.84 -26.99
N ARG A 75 -14.93 -19.36 -26.53
CA ARG A 75 -15.88 -20.08 -27.40
C ARG A 75 -16.47 -19.12 -28.45
N GLN A 76 -16.46 -19.53 -29.72
CA GLN A 76 -17.04 -18.78 -30.84
C GLN A 76 -18.50 -18.32 -30.61
N SER A 77 -19.26 -19.03 -29.77
CA SER A 77 -20.62 -18.68 -29.36
C SER A 77 -20.75 -17.36 -28.59
N THR A 78 -19.67 -16.80 -28.03
CA THR A 78 -19.69 -15.48 -27.37
C THR A 78 -19.61 -14.32 -28.36
N GLY A 79 -19.14 -14.57 -29.59
CA GLY A 79 -18.88 -13.53 -30.59
C GLY A 79 -17.68 -12.61 -30.27
N LEU A 80 -16.94 -12.84 -29.17
CA LEU A 80 -15.87 -11.95 -28.71
C LEU A 80 -14.61 -11.99 -29.61
N ASN A 81 -14.40 -13.11 -30.32
CA ASN A 81 -13.26 -13.35 -31.21
C ASN A 81 -11.92 -13.03 -30.54
N LEU A 82 -11.66 -13.68 -29.40
CA LEU A 82 -10.46 -13.49 -28.60
C LEU A 82 -9.29 -14.31 -29.17
N THR A 83 -8.10 -13.72 -29.12
CA THR A 83 -6.81 -14.41 -29.29
C THR A 83 -6.23 -14.68 -27.91
N THR A 84 -5.72 -15.89 -27.69
CA THR A 84 -5.06 -16.31 -26.44
C THR A 84 -3.87 -15.43 -26.10
N GLU A 85 -3.69 -15.09 -24.83
CA GLU A 85 -2.66 -14.16 -24.30
C GLU A 85 -1.27 -14.30 -24.96
N ASP A 86 -0.70 -15.51 -24.99
CA ASP A 86 0.65 -15.79 -25.50
C ASP A 86 0.80 -15.58 -27.03
N ALA A 87 -0.31 -15.40 -27.75
CA ALA A 87 -0.34 -15.16 -29.20
C ALA A 87 -0.89 -13.77 -29.58
N ALA A 88 -1.41 -13.00 -28.61
CA ALA A 88 -2.22 -11.81 -28.88
C ALA A 88 -1.41 -10.51 -28.90
N GLY A 89 -1.24 -9.92 -30.08
CA GLY A 89 -0.57 -8.64 -30.31
C GLY A 89 -1.39 -7.42 -29.86
N SER A 90 -1.15 -6.27 -30.48
CA SER A 90 -1.95 -5.05 -30.27
C SER A 90 -3.19 -4.98 -31.16
N TRP A 91 -3.25 -5.78 -32.23
CA TRP A 91 -4.35 -5.83 -33.20
C TRP A 91 -5.33 -6.99 -32.97
N ASP A 92 -5.27 -7.60 -31.79
CA ASP A 92 -6.11 -8.72 -31.36
C ASP A 92 -7.13 -8.27 -30.30
N ASN A 93 -8.25 -8.98 -30.19
CA ASN A 93 -9.06 -8.91 -28.98
C ASN A 93 -8.49 -9.89 -27.95
N LYS A 94 -8.35 -9.50 -26.69
CA LYS A 94 -7.73 -10.35 -25.65
C LYS A 94 -8.22 -10.04 -24.25
N ILE A 95 -8.07 -11.04 -23.37
CA ILE A 95 -8.36 -10.94 -21.95
C ILE A 95 -7.23 -10.14 -21.26
N LEU A 96 -7.57 -9.18 -20.40
CA LEU A 96 -6.62 -8.46 -19.54
C LEU A 96 -6.70 -8.89 -18.07
N LEU A 97 -7.89 -9.30 -17.63
CA LEU A 97 -8.20 -9.67 -16.25
C LEU A 97 -9.39 -10.65 -16.25
N VAL A 98 -9.35 -11.65 -15.37
CA VAL A 98 -10.49 -12.46 -14.92
C VAL A 98 -10.36 -12.66 -13.41
N GLU A 99 -11.27 -12.09 -12.64
CA GLU A 99 -11.29 -12.15 -11.17
C GLU A 99 -12.73 -12.30 -10.64
N LEU A 100 -12.90 -12.50 -9.33
CA LEU A 100 -14.24 -12.48 -8.72
C LEU A 100 -14.90 -11.10 -8.86
N LEU A 101 -16.10 -11.04 -9.46
CA LEU A 101 -17.01 -9.92 -9.26
C LEU A 101 -17.62 -10.07 -7.85
N ALA A 102 -17.20 -9.21 -6.92
CA ALA A 102 -17.65 -9.26 -5.53
C ALA A 102 -19.20 -9.19 -5.44
N PRO A 103 -19.85 -10.03 -4.63
CA PRO A 103 -21.30 -10.05 -4.52
C PRO A 103 -21.85 -8.78 -3.85
N ASN A 104 -22.99 -8.30 -4.36
CA ASN A 104 -23.76 -7.17 -3.84
C ASN A 104 -23.99 -7.26 -2.32
N LYS A 105 -23.89 -6.15 -1.58
CA LYS A 105 -24.18 -6.12 -0.14
C LYS A 105 -25.60 -6.60 0.13
N SER A 106 -26.57 -6.20 -0.70
CA SER A 106 -27.96 -6.65 -0.61
C SER A 106 -28.13 -8.19 -0.72
N ASP A 107 -27.30 -8.86 -1.52
CA ASP A 107 -27.32 -10.33 -1.69
C ASP A 107 -26.50 -11.07 -0.61
N THR A 108 -25.44 -10.46 -0.06
CA THR A 108 -24.64 -11.08 1.03
C THR A 108 -25.32 -11.00 2.38
N LEU A 109 -25.96 -9.87 2.72
CA LEU A 109 -26.51 -9.61 4.05
C LEU A 109 -27.50 -10.68 4.53
N PRO A 110 -28.42 -11.23 3.72
CA PRO A 110 -29.27 -12.34 4.14
C PRO A 110 -28.49 -13.60 4.56
N PHE A 111 -27.38 -13.90 3.89
CA PHE A 111 -26.54 -15.06 4.19
C PHE A 111 -25.72 -14.85 5.46
N LEU A 112 -25.00 -13.73 5.56
CA LEU A 112 -24.17 -13.38 6.73
C LEU A 112 -25.00 -13.20 8.00
N ASN A 113 -26.22 -12.66 7.87
CA ASN A 113 -27.16 -12.50 8.97
C ASN A 113 -27.98 -13.78 9.24
N ASN A 114 -27.58 -14.94 8.68
CA ASN A 114 -28.18 -16.26 8.88
C ASN A 114 -29.69 -16.35 8.57
N LYS A 115 -30.19 -15.51 7.65
CA LYS A 115 -31.56 -15.54 7.11
C LYS A 115 -31.71 -16.55 5.96
N THR A 116 -30.61 -16.98 5.35
CA THR A 116 -30.50 -18.07 4.37
C THR A 116 -29.21 -18.86 4.60
N THR A 117 -29.22 -20.16 4.27
CA THR A 117 -28.01 -21.00 4.25
C THR A 117 -27.34 -21.07 2.87
N THR A 118 -27.98 -20.51 1.84
CA THR A 118 -27.44 -20.47 0.48
C THR A 118 -26.62 -19.19 0.31
N PRO A 119 -25.32 -19.26 -0.06
CA PRO A 119 -24.53 -18.08 -0.38
C PRO A 119 -25.03 -17.42 -1.68
N PRO A 120 -24.72 -16.13 -1.91
CA PRO A 120 -24.98 -15.48 -3.20
C PRO A 120 -24.28 -16.22 -4.35
N PRO A 121 -24.85 -16.19 -5.58
CA PRO A 121 -24.22 -16.78 -6.75
C PRO A 121 -22.89 -16.09 -7.05
N ARG A 122 -21.81 -16.86 -7.21
CA ARG A 122 -20.51 -16.33 -7.64
C ARG A 122 -20.56 -15.94 -9.11
N CYS A 123 -19.93 -14.83 -9.44
CA CYS A 123 -19.78 -14.29 -10.79
C CYS A 123 -18.31 -13.85 -10.97
N ALA A 124 -17.80 -13.94 -12.19
CA ALA A 124 -16.51 -13.35 -12.54
C ALA A 124 -16.70 -11.99 -13.21
N ARG A 125 -15.75 -11.07 -12.95
CA ARG A 125 -15.49 -9.88 -13.74
C ARG A 125 -14.38 -10.21 -14.74
N ALA A 126 -14.55 -9.86 -16.01
CA ALA A 126 -13.48 -9.95 -17.00
C ALA A 126 -13.31 -8.63 -17.76
N THR A 127 -12.09 -8.06 -17.73
CA THR A 127 -11.72 -6.93 -18.60
C THR A 127 -11.25 -7.48 -19.94
N LEU A 128 -11.94 -7.08 -21.02
CA LEU A 128 -11.56 -7.42 -22.39
C LEU A 128 -11.02 -6.19 -23.12
N MET A 129 -9.86 -6.35 -23.77
CA MET A 129 -9.31 -5.40 -24.72
C MET A 129 -9.77 -5.80 -26.13
N PHE A 130 -10.39 -4.86 -26.84
CA PHE A 130 -10.75 -5.03 -28.25
C PHE A 130 -9.76 -4.28 -29.13
N GLY A 131 -8.64 -4.94 -29.44
CA GLY A 131 -7.58 -4.41 -30.29
C GLY A 131 -7.79 -4.65 -31.79
N ALA A 132 -8.74 -5.48 -32.22
CA ALA A 132 -9.00 -5.77 -33.64
C ALA A 132 -9.79 -4.67 -34.38
N THR A 133 -9.41 -3.41 -34.19
CA THR A 133 -10.12 -2.21 -34.66
C THR A 133 -9.20 -0.99 -34.73
N PRO A 134 -9.35 -0.08 -35.71
CA PRO A 134 -8.67 1.22 -35.72
C PRO A 134 -8.98 2.10 -34.49
N ASN A 135 -10.13 1.87 -33.85
CA ASN A 135 -10.59 2.56 -32.64
C ASN A 135 -10.70 1.53 -31.49
N PRO A 136 -9.59 1.20 -30.80
CA PRO A 136 -9.52 0.18 -29.77
C PRO A 136 -10.11 0.66 -28.43
N TYR A 137 -10.63 -0.29 -27.65
CA TYR A 137 -11.33 0.00 -26.41
C TYR A 137 -11.22 -1.15 -25.40
N LEU A 138 -11.33 -0.82 -24.11
CA LEU A 138 -11.61 -1.79 -23.05
C LEU A 138 -13.11 -1.85 -22.80
N GLN A 139 -13.59 -3.02 -22.42
CA GLN A 139 -14.92 -3.19 -21.83
C GLN A 139 -14.91 -4.33 -20.81
N ASP A 140 -15.49 -4.08 -19.64
CA ASP A 140 -15.66 -5.09 -18.59
C ASP A 140 -16.94 -5.90 -18.82
N TYR A 141 -16.89 -7.19 -18.47
CA TYR A 141 -17.96 -8.17 -18.61
C TYR A 141 -18.23 -8.86 -17.28
N VAL A 142 -19.48 -9.21 -17.04
CA VAL A 142 -19.90 -10.15 -15.99
C VAL A 142 -20.15 -11.52 -16.59
N ILE A 143 -19.60 -12.55 -15.95
CA ILE A 143 -19.76 -13.96 -16.33
C ILE A 143 -20.32 -14.72 -15.12
N GLY A 144 -21.55 -15.22 -15.24
CA GLY A 144 -22.18 -15.94 -14.12
C GLY A 144 -23.58 -16.49 -14.42
N PRO A 145 -24.14 -17.30 -13.51
CA PRO A 145 -23.52 -17.77 -12.27
C PRO A 145 -22.40 -18.80 -12.52
N LEU A 146 -21.54 -18.99 -11.53
CA LEU A 146 -20.46 -19.98 -11.49
C LEU A 146 -20.84 -21.18 -10.58
N PRO A 147 -20.24 -22.38 -10.77
CA PRO A 147 -19.31 -22.74 -11.84
C PRO A 147 -19.98 -22.77 -13.23
N VAL A 148 -19.18 -22.72 -14.29
CA VAL A 148 -19.69 -22.56 -15.66
C VAL A 148 -20.58 -23.72 -16.09
N ALA A 149 -21.81 -23.40 -16.48
CA ALA A 149 -22.88 -24.32 -16.86
C ALA A 149 -23.75 -23.74 -17.99
N ASN A 150 -24.75 -24.49 -18.46
CA ASN A 150 -25.62 -24.09 -19.59
C ASN A 150 -26.46 -22.82 -19.33
N ASN A 151 -26.57 -22.36 -18.08
CA ASN A 151 -27.26 -21.13 -17.68
C ASN A 151 -26.29 -19.97 -17.34
N THR A 152 -24.97 -20.19 -17.41
CA THR A 152 -23.97 -19.14 -17.27
C THR A 152 -24.03 -18.22 -18.48
N GLN A 153 -24.13 -16.92 -18.24
CA GLN A 153 -24.21 -15.89 -19.27
C GLN A 153 -22.95 -15.04 -19.25
N VAL A 154 -22.58 -14.52 -20.42
CA VAL A 154 -21.53 -13.51 -20.61
C VAL A 154 -22.23 -12.24 -21.06
N GLN A 155 -22.18 -11.18 -20.25
CA GLN A 155 -22.83 -9.90 -20.54
C GLN A 155 -21.88 -8.72 -20.26
N PRO A 156 -21.98 -7.59 -20.98
CA PRO A 156 -21.29 -6.37 -20.60
C PRO A 156 -21.64 -5.94 -19.17
N LEU A 157 -20.64 -5.65 -18.35
CA LEU A 157 -20.84 -5.09 -17.01
C LEU A 157 -21.13 -3.59 -17.16
N GLN A 158 -22.30 -3.15 -16.70
CA GLN A 158 -22.77 -1.77 -16.90
C GLN A 158 -23.24 -1.06 -15.62
N PHE A 159 -23.66 -1.81 -14.60
CA PHE A 159 -24.31 -1.23 -13.41
C PHE A 159 -23.35 -0.52 -12.45
N LEU A 160 -22.05 -0.84 -12.52
CA LEU A 160 -20.98 -0.17 -11.76
C LEU A 160 -20.48 1.14 -12.41
N TYR A 161 -20.92 1.47 -13.63
CA TYR A 161 -20.28 2.50 -14.45
C TYR A 161 -21.21 3.66 -14.78
N ASN A 162 -20.79 4.86 -14.37
CA ASN A 162 -21.56 6.10 -14.52
C ASN A 162 -21.08 6.96 -15.71
N ASN A 163 -20.17 6.43 -16.53
CA ASN A 163 -19.69 7.04 -17.77
C ASN A 163 -20.69 6.92 -18.93
N ALA A 164 -20.54 7.75 -19.96
CA ALA A 164 -21.40 7.76 -21.14
C ALA A 164 -21.30 6.46 -21.96
N GLY A 165 -20.12 5.82 -21.96
CA GLY A 165 -19.87 4.55 -22.66
C GLY A 165 -20.43 3.29 -21.96
N LYS A 166 -20.93 3.40 -20.72
CA LYS A 166 -21.47 2.31 -19.90
C LYS A 166 -20.57 1.07 -19.83
N GLY A 167 -19.43 1.25 -19.15
CA GLY A 167 -18.43 0.19 -18.92
C GLY A 167 -17.41 0.05 -20.04
N LYS A 168 -17.42 0.97 -21.00
CA LYS A 168 -16.52 1.00 -22.15
C LYS A 168 -15.70 2.30 -22.16
N VAL A 169 -14.39 2.16 -22.43
CA VAL A 169 -13.42 3.28 -22.51
C VAL A 169 -12.45 3.06 -23.68
N ALA A 170 -12.01 4.13 -24.35
CA ALA A 170 -11.05 4.06 -25.44
C ALA A 170 -9.62 3.75 -24.96
N VAL A 171 -8.76 3.25 -25.86
CA VAL A 171 -7.33 2.99 -25.60
C VAL A 171 -6.49 3.63 -26.71
N ASP A 172 -6.41 4.95 -26.72
CA ASP A 172 -5.84 5.70 -27.86
C ASP A 172 -4.36 5.37 -28.16
N PHE A 173 -3.63 4.78 -27.20
CA PHE A 173 -2.23 4.31 -27.31
C PHE A 173 -2.08 2.78 -27.32
N ALA A 174 -3.04 2.04 -27.89
CA ALA A 174 -3.06 0.56 -27.88
C ALA A 174 -1.80 -0.12 -28.45
N ASP A 175 -1.13 0.47 -29.45
CA ASP A 175 0.10 -0.07 -30.05
C ASP A 175 1.35 0.30 -29.23
N ARG A 176 1.35 -0.01 -27.93
CA ARG A 176 2.39 0.47 -27.00
C ARG A 176 3.81 0.20 -27.49
N SER A 177 4.10 -1.01 -28.01
CA SER A 177 5.41 -1.32 -28.57
C SER A 177 5.79 -0.49 -29.80
N ALA A 178 4.83 -0.08 -30.64
CA ALA A 178 5.12 0.83 -31.75
C ALA A 178 5.40 2.26 -31.23
N VAL A 179 4.64 2.72 -30.22
CA VAL A 179 4.89 4.00 -29.54
C VAL A 179 6.30 4.02 -28.93
N ASP A 180 6.69 2.97 -28.21
CA ASP A 180 8.02 2.85 -27.59
C ASP A 180 9.15 2.88 -28.63
N HIS A 181 8.99 2.17 -29.77
CA HIS A 181 9.96 2.24 -30.86
C HIS A 181 10.05 3.65 -31.47
N TYR A 182 8.91 4.30 -31.76
CA TYR A 182 8.90 5.65 -32.34
C TYR A 182 9.50 6.70 -31.40
N VAL A 183 9.15 6.65 -30.11
CA VAL A 183 9.74 7.50 -29.06
C VAL A 183 11.26 7.28 -28.99
N LYS A 184 11.73 6.02 -29.03
CA LYS A 184 13.16 5.72 -29.07
C LYS A 184 13.84 6.23 -30.35
N ASP A 185 13.22 6.09 -31.52
CA ASP A 185 13.78 6.60 -32.79
C ASP A 185 13.87 8.14 -32.81
N VAL A 186 12.87 8.83 -32.26
CA VAL A 186 12.91 10.30 -32.04
C VAL A 186 14.03 10.67 -31.08
N GLY A 187 14.20 9.95 -29.96
CA GLY A 187 15.31 10.15 -29.05
C GLY A 187 16.69 9.89 -29.69
N MET A 188 16.81 8.83 -30.50
CA MET A 188 18.03 8.53 -31.26
C MET A 188 18.32 9.53 -32.38
N SER A 189 17.33 10.30 -32.84
CA SER A 189 17.51 11.35 -33.85
C SER A 189 18.42 12.51 -33.41
N VAL A 190 18.84 12.54 -32.13
CA VAL A 190 19.80 13.50 -31.55
C VAL A 190 20.99 12.82 -30.83
N ALA A 191 21.30 11.55 -31.14
CA ALA A 191 22.34 10.78 -30.44
C ALA A 191 23.76 11.38 -30.48
N ASP A 192 24.08 12.20 -31.47
CA ASP A 192 25.32 13.01 -31.54
C ASP A 192 25.33 14.17 -30.53
N ILE A 193 24.16 14.68 -30.15
CA ILE A 193 24.00 15.70 -29.11
C ILE A 193 24.06 15.03 -27.73
N THR A 194 23.34 13.93 -27.50
CA THR A 194 23.39 13.20 -26.22
C THR A 194 24.80 12.71 -25.92
N LYS A 195 25.51 12.18 -26.94
CA LYS A 195 26.90 11.76 -26.80
C LYS A 195 27.86 12.94 -26.56
N ARG A 196 27.58 14.13 -27.09
CA ARG A 196 28.37 15.34 -26.79
C ARG A 196 28.09 15.89 -25.39
N LEU A 197 26.90 15.68 -24.84
CA LEU A 197 26.52 16.13 -23.50
C LEU A 197 27.00 15.17 -22.39
N TRP A 198 26.84 13.86 -22.58
CA TRP A 198 26.99 12.85 -21.51
C TRP A 198 27.75 11.57 -21.93
N ASP A 199 28.37 11.56 -23.13
CA ASP A 199 29.02 10.41 -23.78
C ASP A 199 28.12 9.17 -24.06
N GLY A 200 26.80 9.29 -23.85
CA GLY A 200 25.82 8.20 -24.01
C GLY A 200 24.76 8.39 -25.10
N THR A 201 24.06 7.29 -25.43
CA THR A 201 22.91 7.18 -26.32
C THR A 201 21.87 6.17 -25.79
N LEU A 202 20.66 6.16 -26.36
CA LEU A 202 19.59 5.20 -26.00
C LEU A 202 19.86 3.74 -26.44
N ASN A 203 21.05 3.46 -26.97
CA ASN A 203 21.53 2.11 -27.30
C ASN A 203 22.71 1.67 -26.41
N ASP A 204 23.12 2.47 -25.42
CA ASP A 204 24.22 2.14 -24.51
C ASP A 204 23.90 2.49 -23.05
N THR A 205 23.95 3.76 -22.63
CA THR A 205 23.88 4.18 -21.22
C THR A 205 22.67 5.04 -20.86
N LEU A 206 21.82 5.41 -21.82
CA LEU A 206 20.68 6.29 -21.59
C LEU A 206 19.34 5.56 -21.67
N GLY A 207 18.38 6.02 -20.87
CA GLY A 207 16.98 5.59 -20.86
C GLY A 207 16.03 6.74 -21.19
N LEU A 208 14.72 6.47 -21.16
CA LEU A 208 13.66 7.47 -21.31
C LEU A 208 12.55 7.21 -20.29
N LEU A 209 12.24 8.21 -19.47
CA LEU A 209 11.04 8.23 -18.62
C LEU A 209 9.93 9.05 -19.32
N PRO A 210 8.84 8.42 -19.78
CA PRO A 210 7.68 9.10 -20.36
C PRO A 210 6.70 9.58 -19.28
N ILE A 211 5.87 10.58 -19.61
CA ILE A 211 4.68 10.88 -18.80
C ILE A 211 3.72 9.70 -18.76
N PHE A 212 3.03 9.57 -17.63
CA PHE A 212 1.84 8.74 -17.54
C PHE A 212 0.75 9.48 -16.74
N PRO A 213 -0.50 9.57 -17.25
CA PRO A 213 -0.93 9.18 -18.60
C PRO A 213 -0.35 10.09 -19.72
N PRO A 214 -0.41 9.66 -20.99
CA PRO A 214 -0.31 10.59 -22.13
C PRO A 214 -1.46 11.60 -22.08
N TRP A 215 -1.18 12.87 -22.39
CA TRP A 215 -2.19 13.94 -22.39
C TRP A 215 -3.06 13.89 -23.65
N LYS A 216 -4.35 14.19 -23.51
CA LYS A 216 -5.31 14.20 -24.63
C LYS A 216 -5.83 15.62 -24.87
N GLU A 217 -5.23 16.31 -25.82
CA GLU A 217 -5.44 17.75 -26.06
C GLU A 217 -5.84 18.03 -27.50
N ASN A 218 -6.94 18.76 -27.71
CA ASN A 218 -7.39 19.26 -29.02
C ASN A 218 -7.53 18.22 -30.16
N GLY A 219 -7.53 16.92 -29.85
CA GLY A 219 -7.56 15.83 -30.82
C GLY A 219 -6.20 15.13 -31.05
N SER A 220 -5.13 15.60 -30.42
CA SER A 220 -3.82 14.95 -30.32
C SER A 220 -3.71 14.07 -29.07
N LEU A 221 -2.75 13.15 -29.07
CA LEU A 221 -2.37 12.33 -27.91
C LEU A 221 -0.88 12.55 -27.63
N VAL A 222 -0.60 13.48 -26.73
CA VAL A 222 0.73 13.98 -26.44
C VAL A 222 1.44 13.10 -25.42
N LEU A 223 2.65 12.67 -25.75
CA LEU A 223 3.55 11.93 -24.88
C LEU A 223 4.88 12.68 -24.79
N TRP A 224 5.14 13.29 -23.64
CA TRP A 224 6.47 13.81 -23.30
C TRP A 224 7.36 12.70 -22.74
N SER A 225 8.65 12.77 -23.02
CA SER A 225 9.68 11.85 -22.52
C SER A 225 10.96 12.60 -22.16
N GLY A 226 11.54 12.28 -21.01
CA GLY A 226 12.78 12.85 -20.49
C GLY A 226 13.92 11.84 -20.53
N PHE A 227 15.12 12.31 -20.86
CA PHE A 227 16.33 11.48 -20.83
C PHE A 227 16.81 11.26 -19.39
N VAL A 228 17.18 10.01 -19.11
CA VAL A 228 17.80 9.55 -17.86
C VAL A 228 19.09 8.81 -18.16
N ASN A 229 20.00 8.74 -17.19
CA ASN A 229 21.09 7.77 -17.19
C ASN A 229 20.58 6.42 -16.66
N ASN A 230 20.91 5.33 -17.34
CA ASN A 230 20.67 3.97 -16.84
C ASN A 230 21.53 3.73 -15.59
N PRO A 231 21.05 2.96 -14.59
CA PRO A 231 21.89 2.47 -13.51
C PRO A 231 23.10 1.68 -14.04
N THR A 232 24.23 1.85 -13.37
CA THR A 232 25.50 1.14 -13.66
C THR A 232 25.82 0.06 -12.63
N SER A 233 25.11 0.09 -11.51
CA SER A 233 25.12 -0.87 -10.41
C SER A 233 23.95 -1.86 -10.51
N ALA A 234 23.75 -2.68 -9.48
CA ALA A 234 22.65 -3.65 -9.41
C ALA A 234 21.35 -3.06 -8.79
N PHE A 235 21.28 -1.74 -8.61
CA PHE A 235 20.17 -1.04 -7.96
C PHE A 235 19.34 -0.26 -8.98
N ASP A 236 18.03 -0.18 -8.76
CA ASP A 236 17.08 0.42 -9.72
C ASP A 236 16.96 1.95 -9.57
N SER A 237 18.10 2.63 -9.67
CA SER A 237 18.24 4.06 -9.38
C SER A 237 17.84 5.00 -10.52
N GLU A 238 17.24 4.50 -11.62
CA GLU A 238 16.95 5.27 -12.85
C GLU A 238 16.15 6.56 -12.56
N THR A 239 15.17 6.47 -11.65
CA THR A 239 14.25 7.57 -11.30
C THR A 239 14.88 8.74 -10.56
N ILE A 240 16.13 8.61 -10.07
CA ILE A 240 16.94 9.71 -9.52
C ILE A 240 18.09 10.14 -10.46
N LEU A 241 18.09 9.69 -11.73
CA LEU A 241 19.13 10.00 -12.72
C LEU A 241 18.67 10.83 -13.95
N PRO A 242 17.79 11.86 -13.82
CA PRO A 242 17.36 12.70 -14.95
C PRO A 242 18.49 13.55 -15.52
N LEU A 243 18.38 13.90 -16.82
CA LEU A 243 19.41 14.61 -17.58
C LEU A 243 18.96 15.96 -18.19
N GLY A 244 17.72 16.40 -17.92
CA GLY A 244 17.26 17.76 -18.25
C GLY A 244 17.00 18.04 -19.74
N LEU A 245 16.98 17.00 -20.58
CA LEU A 245 16.53 17.04 -21.97
C LEU A 245 15.23 16.25 -22.10
N TYR A 246 14.25 16.84 -22.78
CA TYR A 246 12.94 16.25 -22.97
C TYR A 246 12.46 16.48 -24.41
N PHE A 247 11.56 15.63 -24.89
CA PHE A 247 10.85 15.84 -26.16
C PHE A 247 9.41 15.34 -26.07
N GLY A 248 8.54 15.97 -26.86
CA GLY A 248 7.13 15.62 -26.97
C GLY A 248 6.83 15.06 -28.34
N VAL A 249 6.00 14.01 -28.38
CA VAL A 249 5.42 13.46 -29.61
C VAL A 249 3.90 13.47 -29.55
N ASP A 250 3.23 13.71 -30.69
CA ASP A 250 1.83 13.36 -30.88
C ASP A 250 1.76 11.96 -31.49
N VAL A 251 1.18 11.03 -30.74
CA VAL A 251 1.00 9.62 -31.10
C VAL A 251 -0.48 9.25 -31.25
N MET A 252 -1.34 10.21 -31.61
CA MET A 252 -2.75 9.95 -31.85
C MET A 252 -2.96 8.92 -32.98
N GLY A 253 -3.74 7.88 -32.68
CA GLY A 253 -4.13 6.84 -33.64
C GLY A 253 -3.02 5.83 -33.94
N ARG A 254 -3.34 4.87 -34.79
CA ARG A 254 -2.60 3.59 -34.91
C ARG A 254 -1.66 3.50 -36.12
N ASP A 255 -1.17 4.65 -36.59
CA ASP A 255 -0.36 4.75 -37.81
C ASP A 255 0.92 5.57 -37.54
N PRO A 256 2.06 4.92 -37.27
CA PRO A 256 3.32 5.59 -36.99
C PRO A 256 3.83 6.53 -38.10
N SER A 257 3.30 6.44 -39.34
CA SER A 257 3.64 7.38 -40.41
C SER A 257 2.96 8.74 -40.27
N LYS A 258 1.97 8.86 -39.37
CA LYS A 258 1.24 10.10 -39.05
C LYS A 258 1.67 10.75 -37.73
N TRP A 259 2.35 10.01 -36.85
CA TRP A 259 2.87 10.54 -35.60
C TRP A 259 3.95 11.60 -35.84
N SER A 260 4.06 12.58 -34.95
CA SER A 260 4.94 13.73 -35.15
C SER A 260 5.64 14.18 -33.85
N VAL A 261 6.81 14.81 -34.00
CA VAL A 261 7.51 15.48 -32.90
C VAL A 261 6.92 16.87 -32.73
N ILE A 262 6.28 17.14 -31.59
CA ILE A 262 5.68 18.45 -31.29
C ILE A 262 6.71 19.47 -30.77
N GLY A 263 7.83 18.99 -30.21
CA GLY A 263 8.95 19.82 -29.81
C GLY A 263 9.96 19.14 -28.88
N TRP A 264 10.99 19.91 -28.53
CA TRP A 264 12.04 19.56 -27.57
C TRP A 264 12.11 20.62 -26.47
N TYR A 265 12.50 20.23 -25.27
CA TYR A 265 12.68 21.13 -24.12
C TYR A 265 14.05 20.89 -23.46
N TYR A 266 14.80 21.98 -23.24
CA TYR A 266 16.11 21.97 -22.59
C TYR A 266 16.43 23.36 -22.04
N ASP A 267 17.00 23.45 -20.84
CA ASP A 267 17.49 24.71 -20.24
C ASP A 267 16.49 25.88 -20.32
N GLY A 268 15.25 25.64 -19.87
CA GLY A 268 14.17 26.64 -19.86
C GLY A 268 13.59 26.99 -21.25
N LYS A 269 14.03 26.33 -22.33
CA LYS A 269 13.70 26.70 -23.72
C LYS A 269 12.98 25.58 -24.46
N HIS A 270 11.87 25.95 -25.10
CA HIS A 270 11.15 25.09 -26.04
C HIS A 270 11.65 25.29 -27.48
N TYR A 271 11.86 24.19 -28.20
CA TYR A 271 12.30 24.15 -29.59
C TYR A 271 11.27 23.36 -30.43
N PRO A 272 10.50 24.01 -31.33
CA PRO A 272 9.33 23.39 -31.97
C PRO A 272 9.64 22.32 -33.02
N THR A 273 10.92 22.02 -33.30
CA THR A 273 11.33 20.92 -34.19
C THR A 273 12.71 20.40 -33.77
N THR A 274 13.01 19.14 -34.10
CA THR A 274 14.36 18.56 -33.95
C THR A 274 15.43 19.38 -34.69
N ASN A 275 15.10 19.97 -35.84
CA ASN A 275 16.03 20.83 -36.58
C ASN A 275 16.34 22.14 -35.84
N ALA A 276 15.35 22.75 -35.18
CA ALA A 276 15.55 23.94 -34.35
C ALA A 276 16.41 23.64 -33.11
N PHE A 277 16.15 22.50 -32.44
CA PHE A 277 16.99 22.06 -31.31
C PHE A 277 18.43 21.75 -31.76
N ARG A 278 18.60 21.02 -32.87
CA ARG A 278 19.92 20.74 -33.46
C ARG A 278 20.69 22.02 -33.77
N ALA A 279 20.07 22.98 -34.45
CA ALA A 279 20.69 24.26 -34.78
C ALA A 279 21.09 25.07 -33.53
N ALA A 280 20.23 25.09 -32.50
CA ALA A 280 20.55 25.74 -31.22
C ALA A 280 21.72 25.03 -30.52
N SER A 281 21.72 23.70 -30.48
CA SER A 281 22.77 22.87 -29.85
C SER A 281 24.16 23.06 -30.47
N ALA A 282 24.22 23.46 -31.74
CA ALA A 282 25.46 23.70 -32.48
C ALA A 282 25.99 25.14 -32.32
N SER A 283 25.23 26.02 -31.66
CA SER A 283 25.65 27.41 -31.42
C SER A 283 26.67 27.53 -30.29
N SER A 284 27.52 28.56 -30.35
CA SER A 284 28.50 28.89 -29.29
C SER A 284 27.87 29.28 -27.95
N ASN A 285 26.57 29.55 -27.95
CA ASN A 285 25.82 30.07 -26.80
C ASN A 285 24.88 29.02 -26.20
N PHE A 286 25.04 27.75 -26.59
CA PHE A 286 24.28 26.64 -26.02
C PHE A 286 24.84 26.27 -24.64
N THR A 287 23.97 26.33 -23.63
CA THR A 287 24.29 25.89 -22.27
C THR A 287 24.64 24.40 -22.28
N LEU A 288 25.70 24.02 -21.58
CA LEU A 288 26.01 22.60 -21.32
C LEU A 288 25.64 22.32 -19.87
N LEU A 289 24.41 21.81 -19.66
CA LEU A 289 23.96 21.33 -18.35
C LEU A 289 24.72 20.03 -17.98
N GLY A 290 24.87 19.78 -16.69
CA GLY A 290 25.51 18.56 -16.18
C GLY A 290 24.65 17.30 -16.34
N ALA A 291 25.11 16.20 -15.76
CA ALA A 291 24.38 14.94 -15.64
C ALA A 291 24.14 14.58 -14.17
N ASN A 292 23.11 13.77 -13.91
CA ASN A 292 23.07 12.92 -12.72
C ASN A 292 23.59 11.54 -13.15
N SER A 293 24.60 11.03 -12.47
CA SER A 293 25.22 9.73 -12.78
C SER A 293 25.14 8.81 -11.59
N ASP A 294 24.89 7.52 -11.84
CA ASP A 294 24.88 6.48 -10.81
C ASP A 294 26.24 6.41 -10.07
N GLY A 295 26.19 5.96 -8.82
CA GLY A 295 27.32 5.92 -7.90
C GLY A 295 26.84 5.70 -6.46
N PRO A 296 27.75 5.64 -5.48
CA PRO A 296 27.40 5.25 -4.10
C PRO A 296 26.22 6.04 -3.51
N TRP A 297 26.12 7.34 -3.78
CA TRP A 297 25.02 8.20 -3.31
C TRP A 297 23.61 7.70 -3.68
N ALA A 298 23.49 6.92 -4.76
CA ALA A 298 22.25 6.34 -5.27
C ALA A 298 22.04 4.86 -4.87
N GLN A 299 22.94 4.26 -4.09
CA GLN A 299 22.96 2.82 -3.78
C GLN A 299 22.48 2.53 -2.36
N ILE A 300 21.63 1.50 -2.21
CA ILE A 300 20.97 1.12 -0.94
C ILE A 300 21.95 0.40 0.03
N GLU A 301 23.18 0.09 -0.39
CA GLU A 301 24.18 -0.53 0.49
C GLU A 301 24.59 0.35 1.69
N ARG A 302 25.10 -0.30 2.75
CA ARG A 302 25.57 0.37 3.95
C ARG A 302 26.76 1.29 3.67
N GLN A 303 26.54 2.59 3.82
CA GLN A 303 27.55 3.63 3.62
C GLN A 303 27.93 4.35 4.92
N GLY A 304 28.97 5.19 4.85
CA GLY A 304 29.44 6.00 5.97
C GLY A 304 30.28 5.25 7.01
N SER A 305 30.50 5.90 8.15
CA SER A 305 31.24 5.32 9.27
C SER A 305 30.31 4.46 10.15
N PRO A 306 30.75 3.27 10.63
CA PRO A 306 29.96 2.45 11.54
C PRO A 306 29.53 3.21 12.80
N MET A 307 28.27 3.07 13.18
CA MET A 307 27.73 3.69 14.40
C MET A 307 28.20 2.96 15.66
N ASN A 308 28.20 3.67 16.80
CA ASN A 308 28.57 3.08 18.09
C ASN A 308 27.61 1.94 18.46
N PHE A 309 28.16 0.78 18.84
CA PHE A 309 27.43 -0.45 19.22
C PHE A 309 26.58 -1.14 18.13
N ASP A 310 26.55 -0.59 16.90
CA ASP A 310 25.82 -1.08 15.71
C ASP A 310 26.26 -2.46 15.18
N HIS A 311 27.25 -3.09 15.81
CA HIS A 311 27.70 -4.45 15.55
C HIS A 311 27.09 -5.47 16.53
N LEU A 312 26.26 -5.03 17.48
CA LEU A 312 25.53 -5.87 18.42
C LEU A 312 24.09 -6.08 17.92
N PRO A 313 23.46 -7.24 18.17
CA PRO A 313 22.07 -7.46 17.79
C PRO A 313 21.11 -6.42 18.40
N PRO A 314 20.16 -5.85 17.63
CA PRO A 314 19.17 -4.93 18.14
C PRO A 314 18.12 -5.66 19.02
N PRO A 315 17.30 -4.94 19.80
CA PRO A 315 16.19 -5.54 20.54
C PRO A 315 15.19 -6.24 19.60
N THR A 316 15.06 -7.56 19.74
CA THR A 316 14.10 -8.37 18.96
C THR A 316 12.82 -8.63 19.75
N ALA A 317 11.66 -8.41 19.13
CA ALA A 317 10.38 -8.83 19.71
C ALA A 317 10.24 -10.36 19.65
N VAL A 318 9.57 -10.95 20.64
CA VAL A 318 9.36 -12.41 20.72
C VAL A 318 7.89 -12.73 20.99
N MET A 319 7.38 -13.80 20.38
CA MET A 319 6.13 -14.43 20.78
C MET A 319 6.43 -15.64 21.68
N PRO A 320 6.27 -15.52 23.00
CA PRO A 320 6.55 -16.63 23.91
C PRO A 320 5.40 -17.66 23.92
N GLY A 321 5.45 -18.61 22.99
CA GLY A 321 4.50 -19.72 22.87
C GLY A 321 3.57 -19.61 21.66
N SER A 322 2.37 -20.17 21.76
CA SER A 322 1.36 -20.09 20.69
C SER A 322 0.95 -18.64 20.39
N ASN A 323 0.68 -18.36 19.11
CA ASN A 323 0.02 -17.12 18.70
C ASN A 323 -1.34 -16.98 19.39
N ARG A 324 -1.74 -15.75 19.72
CA ARG A 324 -3.00 -15.44 20.44
C ARG A 324 -4.12 -14.94 19.50
N PHE A 325 -4.03 -15.34 18.24
CA PHE A 325 -5.03 -15.18 17.19
C PHE A 325 -5.20 -16.52 16.48
N SER A 326 -6.37 -16.79 15.92
CA SER A 326 -6.68 -17.99 15.15
C SER A 326 -6.82 -17.67 13.67
N VAL A 327 -6.50 -18.62 12.81
CA VAL A 327 -6.62 -18.48 11.35
C VAL A 327 -7.28 -19.72 10.75
N ASP A 328 -8.28 -19.52 9.89
CA ASP A 328 -8.71 -20.48 8.89
C ASP A 328 -8.02 -20.12 7.57
N ALA A 329 -6.96 -20.86 7.23
CA ALA A 329 -6.14 -20.59 6.04
C ALA A 329 -6.77 -21.09 4.72
N LYS A 330 -7.93 -21.77 4.78
CA LYS A 330 -8.70 -22.15 3.59
C LYS A 330 -9.69 -21.05 3.22
N GLU A 331 -10.37 -20.48 4.21
CA GLU A 331 -11.35 -19.40 4.02
C GLU A 331 -10.73 -18.00 4.18
N ASN A 332 -9.43 -17.88 4.46
CA ASN A 332 -8.75 -16.60 4.77
C ASN A 332 -9.46 -15.81 5.88
N TYR A 333 -9.96 -16.50 6.91
CA TYR A 333 -10.68 -15.90 8.05
C TYR A 333 -9.77 -15.85 9.29
N VAL A 334 -9.82 -14.74 10.03
CA VAL A 334 -8.95 -14.46 11.17
C VAL A 334 -9.79 -14.09 12.39
N GLU A 335 -9.40 -14.57 13.57
CA GLU A 335 -9.94 -14.15 14.87
C GLU A 335 -8.83 -13.66 15.79
N TRP A 336 -8.98 -12.46 16.37
CA TRP A 336 -8.07 -11.95 17.40
C TRP A 336 -8.85 -11.29 18.53
N MET A 337 -8.72 -11.86 19.74
CA MET A 337 -9.41 -11.42 20.96
C MET A 337 -10.94 -11.37 20.80
N ASP A 338 -11.49 -10.19 20.51
CA ASP A 338 -12.92 -9.95 20.27
C ASP A 338 -13.24 -9.63 18.78
N PHE A 339 -12.22 -9.51 17.92
CA PHE A 339 -12.37 -9.24 16.49
C PHE A 339 -12.43 -10.51 15.66
N SER A 340 -13.19 -10.47 14.56
CA SER A 340 -13.02 -11.40 13.44
C SER A 340 -13.35 -10.77 12.09
N PHE A 341 -12.75 -11.30 11.01
CA PHE A 341 -12.93 -10.81 9.64
C PHE A 341 -12.44 -11.82 8.61
N PHE A 342 -12.91 -11.67 7.37
CA PHE A 342 -12.36 -12.34 6.19
C PHE A 342 -11.34 -11.44 5.48
N LEU A 343 -10.36 -12.05 4.82
CA LEU A 343 -9.39 -11.39 3.95
C LEU A 343 -9.61 -11.80 2.50
N SER A 344 -9.46 -10.83 1.59
CA SER A 344 -9.41 -11.03 0.15
C SER A 344 -8.27 -10.21 -0.47
N TYR A 345 -7.82 -10.62 -1.64
CA TYR A 345 -6.75 -9.95 -2.38
C TYR A 345 -7.18 -9.79 -3.84
N TYR A 346 -7.03 -8.58 -4.38
CA TYR A 346 -7.48 -8.23 -5.74
C TYR A 346 -6.33 -7.72 -6.60
N ARG A 347 -6.41 -7.91 -7.93
CA ARG A 347 -5.41 -7.40 -8.88
C ARG A 347 -5.31 -5.88 -8.80
N ASP A 348 -6.45 -5.20 -8.77
CA ASP A 348 -6.52 -3.74 -8.86
C ASP A 348 -6.05 -3.06 -7.56
N ASN A 349 -6.48 -3.57 -6.39
CA ASN A 349 -6.34 -2.85 -5.11
C ASN A 349 -5.63 -3.62 -3.98
N GLY A 350 -5.16 -4.84 -4.21
CA GLY A 350 -4.49 -5.64 -3.18
C GLY A 350 -5.42 -6.04 -2.02
N LEU A 351 -4.96 -5.84 -0.78
CA LEU A 351 -5.56 -6.40 0.44
C LEU A 351 -6.84 -5.66 0.89
N ARG A 352 -7.95 -6.41 0.99
CA ARG A 352 -9.25 -5.93 1.52
C ARG A 352 -9.77 -6.87 2.63
N LEU A 353 -10.53 -6.29 3.56
CA LEU A 353 -11.13 -6.96 4.72
C LEU A 353 -12.66 -6.93 4.59
N PHE A 354 -13.32 -8.04 4.91
CA PHE A 354 -14.78 -8.18 4.81
C PHE A 354 -15.44 -8.71 6.09
N ASN A 355 -16.67 -8.26 6.34
CA ASN A 355 -17.51 -8.60 7.49
C ASN A 355 -16.73 -8.49 8.82
N VAL A 356 -16.11 -7.33 9.05
CA VAL A 356 -15.33 -7.07 10.26
C VAL A 356 -16.27 -6.94 11.45
N GLN A 357 -16.09 -7.83 12.41
CA GLN A 357 -16.87 -7.90 13.64
C GLN A 357 -16.03 -7.52 14.86
N TYR A 358 -16.67 -6.94 15.86
CA TYR A 358 -16.14 -6.78 17.20
C TYR A 358 -17.18 -7.26 18.22
N LYS A 359 -16.79 -8.12 19.16
CA LYS A 359 -17.66 -8.77 20.17
C LYS A 359 -18.87 -9.50 19.56
N GLY A 360 -18.64 -10.20 18.44
CA GLY A 360 -19.67 -10.96 17.74
C GLY A 360 -20.78 -10.11 17.09
N ARG A 361 -20.44 -8.87 16.71
CA ARG A 361 -21.30 -7.95 15.95
C ARG A 361 -20.50 -7.30 14.85
N ARG A 362 -21.05 -7.20 13.64
CA ARG A 362 -20.43 -6.42 12.56
C ARG A 362 -20.29 -4.95 12.98
N ILE A 363 -19.21 -4.35 12.51
CA ILE A 363 -18.91 -2.92 12.61
C ILE A 363 -18.47 -2.33 11.26
N LEU A 364 -17.85 -3.13 10.38
CA LEU A 364 -17.69 -2.83 8.96
C LEU A 364 -18.16 -4.00 8.09
N TYR A 365 -18.87 -3.73 7.00
CA TYR A 365 -19.12 -4.71 5.94
C TYR A 365 -17.88 -4.92 5.08
N GLU A 366 -17.19 -3.83 4.73
CA GLU A 366 -16.02 -3.83 3.87
C GLU A 366 -15.02 -2.74 4.29
N LEU A 367 -13.74 -3.06 4.26
CA LEU A 367 -12.64 -2.12 4.47
C LEU A 367 -11.51 -2.39 3.45
N GLY A 368 -11.17 -1.41 2.62
CA GLY A 368 -10.16 -1.64 1.57
C GLY A 368 -9.76 -0.43 0.73
N LEU A 369 -8.52 -0.46 0.22
CA LEU A 369 -7.97 0.52 -0.73
C LEU A 369 -8.82 0.59 -2.02
N GLN A 370 -8.98 1.79 -2.57
CA GLN A 370 -9.65 2.09 -3.84
C GLN A 370 -8.66 2.61 -4.90
N GLU A 371 -7.67 3.41 -4.49
CA GLU A 371 -6.57 3.86 -5.35
C GLU A 371 -5.35 4.25 -4.51
N SER A 372 -4.16 4.17 -5.11
CA SER A 372 -3.00 4.95 -4.70
C SER A 372 -2.63 5.90 -5.83
N LEU A 373 -2.70 7.21 -5.56
CA LEU A 373 -2.44 8.29 -6.49
C LEU A 373 -1.11 8.95 -6.13
N ALA A 374 -0.25 9.19 -7.12
CA ALA A 374 0.92 10.06 -6.97
C ALA A 374 0.90 11.14 -8.08
N LEU A 375 0.51 12.37 -7.72
CA LEU A 375 0.46 13.51 -8.64
C LEU A 375 1.69 14.39 -8.47
N TYR A 376 2.43 14.62 -9.56
CA TYR A 376 3.66 15.42 -9.57
C TYR A 376 3.43 16.85 -10.05
N ALA A 377 4.36 17.74 -9.68
CA ALA A 377 4.51 19.05 -10.29
C ALA A 377 6.00 19.37 -10.54
N GLY A 378 6.27 20.15 -11.59
CA GLY A 378 7.61 20.56 -12.00
C GLY A 378 7.54 21.65 -13.07
N ASN A 379 8.67 22.32 -13.35
CA ASN A 379 8.77 23.19 -14.53
C ASN A 379 8.91 22.37 -15.82
N ASP A 380 9.50 21.18 -15.73
CA ASP A 380 9.68 20.29 -16.87
C ASP A 380 8.41 19.51 -17.23
N PRO A 381 8.21 19.17 -18.52
CA PRO A 381 6.95 18.61 -19.00
C PRO A 381 6.74 17.14 -18.59
N VAL A 382 7.74 16.45 -18.03
CA VAL A 382 7.56 15.08 -17.53
C VAL A 382 7.02 15.10 -16.10
N LEU A 383 7.65 15.85 -15.20
CA LEU A 383 7.14 16.00 -13.83
C LEU A 383 5.81 16.76 -13.80
N SER A 384 5.65 17.80 -14.61
CA SER A 384 4.37 18.54 -14.73
C SER A 384 3.24 17.68 -15.30
N GLY A 385 3.56 16.65 -16.10
CA GLY A 385 2.59 15.78 -16.75
C GLY A 385 2.29 14.46 -16.05
N THR A 386 3.08 14.07 -15.06
CA THR A 386 2.97 12.75 -14.43
C THR A 386 1.90 12.71 -13.35
N THR A 387 0.98 11.75 -13.45
CA THR A 387 0.07 11.37 -12.37
C THR A 387 -0.21 9.87 -12.43
N TYR A 388 0.43 9.13 -11.52
CA TYR A 388 0.23 7.68 -11.42
C TYR A 388 -1.07 7.37 -10.70
N PHE A 389 -1.85 6.46 -11.31
CA PHE A 389 -2.92 5.70 -10.67
C PHE A 389 -2.37 4.29 -10.50
N ASP A 390 -1.96 3.90 -9.30
CA ASP A 390 -1.19 2.68 -9.08
C ASP A 390 -2.02 1.39 -9.29
N SER A 391 -3.35 1.48 -9.24
CA SER A 391 -4.24 0.40 -9.70
C SER A 391 -4.14 0.11 -11.21
N LYS A 392 -3.65 1.07 -12.02
CA LYS A 392 -3.49 0.92 -13.48
C LYS A 392 -2.45 -0.14 -13.88
N PRO A 393 -1.22 -0.18 -13.32
CA PRO A 393 -0.35 -1.37 -13.35
C PRO A 393 -0.84 -2.46 -12.38
N GLY A 394 -1.45 -2.06 -11.25
CA GLY A 394 -2.15 -2.92 -10.30
C GLY A 394 -1.35 -3.08 -9.00
N ILE A 395 -1.98 -2.75 -7.87
CA ILE A 395 -1.40 -2.97 -6.53
C ILE A 395 -1.09 -4.47 -6.32
N GLY A 396 -1.96 -5.35 -6.82
CA GLY A 396 -1.82 -6.80 -6.64
C GLY A 396 -0.59 -7.40 -7.34
N PRO A 397 -0.39 -7.19 -8.65
CA PRO A 397 0.81 -7.60 -9.38
C PRO A 397 2.14 -7.11 -8.78
N SER A 398 2.12 -5.95 -8.15
CA SER A 398 3.28 -5.37 -7.45
C SER A 398 3.56 -5.93 -6.06
N VAL A 399 2.76 -6.89 -5.55
CA VAL A 399 2.99 -7.46 -4.21
C VAL A 399 4.30 -8.23 -4.14
N VAL A 400 5.06 -8.04 -3.06
CA VAL A 400 6.35 -8.70 -2.81
C VAL A 400 6.24 -9.82 -1.76
N SER A 401 7.24 -10.70 -1.73
CA SER A 401 7.43 -11.65 -0.62
C SER A 401 7.97 -10.87 0.59
N LEU A 402 7.30 -10.93 1.74
CA LEU A 402 7.71 -10.14 2.91
C LEU A 402 8.94 -10.75 3.60
N VAL A 403 9.94 -9.93 3.89
CA VAL A 403 11.23 -10.33 4.45
C VAL A 403 11.09 -10.64 5.95
N ASP A 404 11.14 -11.93 6.29
CA ASP A 404 11.00 -12.48 7.65
C ASP A 404 11.98 -11.81 8.64
N GLY A 405 11.44 -11.13 9.66
CA GLY A 405 12.20 -10.40 10.67
C GLY A 405 12.53 -8.95 10.35
N TYR A 406 12.23 -8.46 9.13
CA TYR A 406 12.43 -7.07 8.71
C TYR A 406 11.09 -6.36 8.48
N ASP A 407 10.29 -6.83 7.51
CA ASP A 407 8.98 -6.24 7.21
C ASP A 407 7.93 -6.56 8.29
N CYS A 408 8.09 -7.73 8.92
CA CYS A 408 7.27 -8.22 10.02
C CYS A 408 8.15 -9.02 11.00
N PRO A 409 7.77 -9.14 12.30
CA PRO A 409 8.54 -9.92 13.28
C PRO A 409 8.73 -11.40 12.88
N THR A 410 9.84 -12.04 13.28
CA THR A 410 10.22 -13.43 12.91
C THR A 410 9.26 -14.54 13.37
N TYR A 411 8.26 -14.18 14.19
CA TYR A 411 7.19 -15.05 14.67
C TYR A 411 5.85 -14.86 13.93
N SER A 412 5.81 -13.99 12.92
CA SER A 412 4.59 -13.71 12.16
C SER A 412 4.05 -14.97 11.47
N THR A 413 2.73 -15.09 11.41
CA THR A 413 2.08 -16.04 10.49
C THR A 413 1.95 -15.37 9.13
N TYR A 414 2.41 -16.06 8.10
CA TYR A 414 2.40 -15.57 6.73
C TYR A 414 1.30 -16.27 5.93
N LEU A 415 0.60 -15.49 5.11
CA LEU A 415 -0.36 -15.95 4.11
C LEU A 415 0.13 -15.56 2.71
N ASN A 416 -0.37 -16.26 1.70
CA ASN A 416 -0.08 -15.95 0.30
C ASN A 416 -1.04 -14.88 -0.22
N ALA A 417 -0.60 -14.14 -1.23
CA ALA A 417 -1.47 -13.30 -2.05
C ALA A 417 -1.62 -13.95 -3.42
N THR A 418 -2.85 -14.21 -3.83
CA THR A 418 -3.19 -14.67 -5.19
C THR A 418 -3.88 -13.55 -5.93
N TYR A 419 -3.55 -13.37 -7.20
CA TYR A 419 -4.19 -12.43 -8.11
C TYR A 419 -4.17 -13.01 -9.54
N ARG A 420 -5.01 -12.46 -10.42
CA ARG A 420 -5.11 -12.89 -11.82
C ARG A 420 -4.82 -11.76 -12.79
N GLN A 421 -4.23 -12.10 -13.92
CA GLN A 421 -3.90 -11.15 -14.99
C GLN A 421 -3.82 -11.92 -16.32
N GLY A 422 -4.44 -11.39 -17.37
CA GLY A 422 -4.61 -12.12 -18.63
C GLY A 422 -5.37 -13.43 -18.40
N GLU A 423 -4.74 -14.54 -18.81
CA GLU A 423 -5.27 -15.91 -18.69
C GLU A 423 -4.48 -16.73 -17.64
N LYS A 424 -3.79 -16.04 -16.72
CA LYS A 424 -2.85 -16.63 -15.75
C LYS A 424 -3.22 -16.28 -14.31
N SER A 425 -3.09 -17.28 -13.44
CA SER A 425 -3.20 -17.18 -11.99
C SER A 425 -1.79 -17.00 -11.42
N TYR A 426 -1.59 -16.02 -10.53
CA TYR A 426 -0.31 -15.69 -9.94
C TYR A 426 -0.42 -15.75 -8.42
N THR A 427 0.49 -16.45 -7.77
CA THR A 427 0.57 -16.52 -6.31
C THR A 427 1.95 -16.08 -5.83
N ARG A 428 1.96 -15.08 -4.95
CA ARG A 428 3.12 -14.65 -4.17
C ARG A 428 3.08 -15.32 -2.80
N PHE A 429 4.14 -16.04 -2.47
CA PHE A 429 4.28 -16.65 -1.15
C PHE A 429 4.68 -15.62 -0.09
N ASN A 430 4.18 -15.80 1.13
CA ASN A 430 4.49 -14.91 2.27
C ASN A 430 4.19 -13.42 2.05
N ALA A 431 3.22 -13.10 1.19
CA ALA A 431 2.89 -11.74 0.77
C ALA A 431 2.07 -10.93 1.80
N ILE A 432 1.40 -11.61 2.72
CA ILE A 432 0.62 -11.01 3.80
C ILE A 432 1.15 -11.57 5.12
N CYS A 433 1.35 -10.72 6.13
CA CYS A 433 1.77 -11.16 7.47
C CYS A 433 0.77 -10.77 8.55
N LEU A 434 0.67 -11.64 9.56
CA LEU A 434 -0.22 -11.57 10.71
C LEU A 434 0.61 -11.67 12.00
N PHE A 435 0.56 -10.65 12.86
CA PHE A 435 1.31 -10.64 14.12
C PHE A 435 0.65 -9.77 15.20
N GLU A 436 0.91 -10.11 16.47
CA GLU A 436 0.71 -9.16 17.58
C GLU A 436 1.98 -8.36 17.85
N PHE A 437 1.84 -7.12 18.32
CA PHE A 437 2.97 -6.28 18.75
C PHE A 437 2.62 -5.40 19.95
N ASP A 438 3.53 -5.32 20.94
CA ASP A 438 3.43 -4.38 22.05
C ASP A 438 3.86 -2.99 21.57
N GLN A 439 2.95 -2.02 21.62
CA GLN A 439 3.14 -0.69 21.02
C GLN A 439 4.15 0.19 21.78
N GLY A 440 4.75 -0.30 22.87
CA GLY A 440 5.78 0.41 23.64
C GLY A 440 5.23 1.47 24.61
N TYR A 441 3.94 1.81 24.49
CA TYR A 441 3.20 2.64 25.45
C TYR A 441 1.98 1.87 26.01
N PRO A 442 1.55 2.12 27.27
CA PRO A 442 0.39 1.46 27.84
C PRO A 442 -0.91 2.08 27.31
N ILE A 443 -1.92 1.24 27.00
CA ILE A 443 -3.24 1.70 26.49
C ILE A 443 -3.97 2.58 27.51
N GLN A 444 -3.78 2.31 28.81
CA GLN A 444 -4.11 3.24 29.88
C GLN A 444 -3.25 3.01 31.12
N ARG A 445 -3.06 4.06 31.93
CA ARG A 445 -2.43 3.98 33.25
C ARG A 445 -2.96 5.04 34.21
N HIS A 446 -2.98 4.73 35.51
CA HIS A 446 -3.29 5.68 36.58
C HIS A 446 -2.45 5.40 37.84
N SER A 447 -2.20 6.44 38.65
CA SER A 447 -1.42 6.37 39.89
C SER A 447 -1.97 7.30 40.96
N THR A 448 -2.00 6.81 42.20
CA THR A 448 -2.35 7.55 43.42
C THR A 448 -1.32 7.23 44.52
N ALA A 449 -1.41 7.88 45.68
CA ALA A 449 -0.59 7.53 46.85
C ALA A 449 -0.76 6.07 47.32
N ASN A 450 -1.89 5.43 47.00
CA ASN A 450 -2.26 4.10 47.50
C ASN A 450 -2.21 2.99 46.44
N TYR A 451 -2.18 3.29 45.13
CA TYR A 451 -2.06 2.29 44.07
C TYR A 451 -1.59 2.87 42.73
N THR A 452 -1.03 2.02 41.88
CA THR A 452 -0.79 2.26 40.45
C THR A 452 -1.42 1.13 39.64
N SER A 453 -2.14 1.46 38.58
CA SER A 453 -2.72 0.52 37.61
C SER A 453 -2.22 0.82 36.20
N VAL A 454 -1.87 -0.21 35.43
CA VAL A 454 -1.36 -0.11 34.05
C VAL A 454 -1.92 -1.26 33.21
N THR A 455 -2.19 -1.03 31.93
CA THR A 455 -2.52 -2.07 30.94
C THR A 455 -1.59 -1.96 29.74
N LYS A 456 -1.05 -3.08 29.25
CA LYS A 456 -0.24 -3.12 28.01
C LYS A 456 -1.09 -2.72 26.79
N ASN A 457 -0.52 -2.00 25.84
CA ASN A 457 -1.12 -1.86 24.52
C ASN A 457 -0.55 -2.95 23.62
N ILE A 458 -1.29 -4.05 23.46
CA ILE A 458 -0.98 -5.05 22.42
C ILE A 458 -1.98 -4.83 21.30
N ALA A 459 -1.48 -4.57 20.10
CA ALA A 459 -2.28 -4.53 18.88
C ALA A 459 -2.01 -5.78 18.04
N PHE A 460 -2.94 -6.11 17.16
CA PHE A 460 -2.75 -7.11 16.10
C PHE A 460 -2.70 -6.42 14.73
N THR A 461 -1.76 -6.82 13.88
CA THR A 461 -1.50 -6.20 12.58
C THR A 461 -1.68 -7.23 11.47
N VAL A 462 -2.43 -6.85 10.43
CA VAL A 462 -2.42 -7.46 9.10
C VAL A 462 -1.66 -6.51 8.16
N ARG A 463 -0.61 -7.00 7.48
CA ARG A 463 0.24 -6.18 6.60
C ARG A 463 0.51 -6.84 5.26
N SER A 464 0.61 -6.02 4.22
CA SER A 464 1.11 -6.37 2.88
C SER A 464 1.99 -5.22 2.37
N ILE A 465 2.93 -5.51 1.47
CA ILE A 465 3.79 -4.51 0.81
C ILE A 465 3.66 -4.66 -0.70
N SER A 466 3.60 -3.55 -1.42
CA SER A 466 3.62 -3.53 -2.89
C SER A 466 4.65 -2.54 -3.41
N SER A 467 5.54 -3.02 -4.27
CA SER A 467 6.61 -2.24 -4.88
C SER A 467 6.20 -1.85 -6.29
N ILE A 468 5.89 -0.58 -6.50
CA ILE A 468 5.19 -0.06 -7.68
C ILE A 468 6.12 0.91 -8.41
N GLY A 469 6.84 0.37 -9.40
CA GLY A 469 7.96 1.09 -10.00
C GLY A 469 9.01 1.38 -8.92
N ASN A 470 9.21 2.66 -8.64
CA ASN A 470 10.21 3.15 -7.69
C ASN A 470 9.74 3.18 -6.21
N TYR A 471 8.44 3.11 -5.91
CA TYR A 471 7.92 3.21 -4.53
C TYR A 471 7.59 1.87 -3.89
N ASP A 472 7.93 1.72 -2.61
CA ASP A 472 7.47 0.66 -1.73
C ASP A 472 6.34 1.16 -0.82
N TYR A 473 5.11 0.68 -1.03
CA TYR A 473 3.97 1.01 -0.15
C TYR A 473 3.71 -0.11 0.86
N MET A 474 3.87 0.19 2.15
CA MET A 474 3.56 -0.71 3.27
C MET A 474 2.16 -0.42 3.82
N PHE A 475 1.21 -1.28 3.47
CA PHE A 475 -0.17 -1.22 3.95
C PHE A 475 -0.32 -2.01 5.26
N SER A 476 -0.98 -1.43 6.27
CA SER A 476 -1.21 -2.08 7.58
C SER A 476 -2.60 -1.77 8.13
N TYR A 477 -3.31 -2.83 8.53
CA TYR A 477 -4.55 -2.77 9.31
C TYR A 477 -4.26 -3.21 10.75
N ASN A 478 -4.36 -2.29 11.70
CA ASN A 478 -4.01 -2.50 13.11
C ASN A 478 -5.27 -2.53 13.99
N PHE A 479 -5.38 -3.52 14.88
CA PHE A 479 -6.54 -3.76 15.74
C PHE A 479 -6.15 -3.64 17.23
N PHE A 480 -6.99 -2.98 18.04
CA PHE A 480 -6.65 -2.63 19.43
C PHE A 480 -7.67 -3.18 20.46
N LEU A 481 -7.21 -3.42 21.69
CA LEU A 481 -7.98 -4.12 22.75
C LEU A 481 -9.24 -3.38 23.24
N ASP A 482 -9.38 -2.10 22.91
CA ASP A 482 -10.54 -1.24 23.19
C ASP A 482 -11.66 -1.36 22.15
N GLY A 483 -11.37 -1.95 20.97
CA GLY A 483 -12.26 -2.01 19.82
C GLY A 483 -11.88 -1.08 18.66
N SER A 484 -10.76 -0.38 18.74
CA SER A 484 -10.29 0.51 17.68
C SER A 484 -9.60 -0.23 16.53
N ILE A 485 -9.71 0.32 15.32
CA ILE A 485 -9.00 -0.11 14.11
C ILE A 485 -8.24 1.09 13.53
N GLU A 486 -6.95 0.98 13.28
CA GLU A 486 -6.17 1.96 12.53
C GLU A 486 -5.82 1.42 11.14
N VAL A 487 -6.04 2.23 10.11
CA VAL A 487 -5.60 1.98 8.74
C VAL A 487 -4.41 2.87 8.48
N SER A 488 -3.27 2.28 8.15
CA SER A 488 -1.98 2.97 8.03
C SER A 488 -1.29 2.60 6.72
N VAL A 489 -0.72 3.59 6.04
CA VAL A 489 0.23 3.41 4.93
C VAL A 489 1.54 4.14 5.23
N ARG A 490 2.66 3.50 4.88
CA ARG A 490 3.98 4.13 4.83
C ARG A 490 4.58 3.97 3.43
N ALA A 491 5.35 4.95 2.99
CA ALA A 491 6.13 4.86 1.75
C ALA A 491 7.62 4.64 2.04
N SER A 492 8.32 4.03 1.08
CA SER A 492 9.77 3.89 0.97
C SER A 492 10.10 3.78 -0.52
N GLY A 493 11.33 3.47 -0.87
CA GLY A 493 11.79 3.32 -2.25
C GLY A 493 12.42 4.61 -2.80
N TYR A 494 12.85 4.56 -4.05
CA TYR A 494 13.39 5.72 -4.75
C TYR A 494 12.28 6.74 -5.04
N ILE A 495 12.64 8.02 -5.15
CA ILE A 495 11.74 9.09 -5.61
C ILE A 495 11.80 9.24 -7.13
N HIS A 496 10.74 9.75 -7.77
CA HIS A 496 10.84 10.27 -9.14
C HIS A 496 11.38 11.71 -9.10
N GLY A 497 12.71 11.84 -9.19
CA GLY A 497 13.41 13.12 -9.13
C GLY A 497 13.40 13.89 -10.45
N GLY A 498 13.60 15.21 -10.36
CA GLY A 498 13.64 16.13 -11.51
C GLY A 498 15.04 16.61 -11.84
N PHE A 499 15.25 17.16 -13.04
CA PHE A 499 16.48 17.88 -13.30
C PHE A 499 16.48 19.22 -12.54
N SER A 500 17.61 19.61 -11.94
CA SER A 500 17.65 20.76 -11.03
C SER A 500 17.56 22.15 -11.68
N ALA A 501 17.78 22.27 -12.99
CA ALA A 501 17.85 23.58 -13.65
C ALA A 501 16.46 24.23 -13.82
N ASN A 502 16.29 25.43 -13.27
CA ASN A 502 15.06 26.23 -13.30
C ASN A 502 13.87 25.59 -12.54
N ASN A 503 14.13 24.61 -11.66
CA ASN A 503 13.12 23.83 -10.95
C ASN A 503 12.97 24.22 -9.46
N GLU A 504 13.48 25.39 -9.05
CA GLU A 504 13.60 25.83 -7.66
C GLU A 504 12.24 26.09 -6.97
N GLU A 505 11.17 26.35 -7.72
CA GLU A 505 9.81 26.52 -7.18
C GLU A 505 9.08 25.19 -6.94
N TYR A 506 9.59 24.08 -7.49
CA TYR A 506 8.94 22.76 -7.49
C TYR A 506 9.73 21.67 -6.75
N GLY A 507 10.74 22.04 -5.96
CA GLY A 507 11.52 21.09 -5.18
C GLY A 507 12.90 21.62 -4.80
N TRP A 508 13.56 20.94 -3.87
CA TRP A 508 14.92 21.30 -3.46
C TRP A 508 15.96 20.63 -4.33
N LYS A 509 17.08 21.32 -4.60
CA LYS A 509 18.26 20.70 -5.20
C LYS A 509 18.96 19.81 -4.15
N ILE A 510 18.91 18.50 -4.36
CA ILE A 510 19.37 17.48 -3.38
C ILE A 510 20.65 16.74 -3.81
N HIS A 511 21.03 16.82 -5.09
CA HIS A 511 22.34 16.36 -5.59
C HIS A 511 22.86 17.27 -6.71
N ASP A 512 24.06 16.99 -7.23
CA ASP A 512 24.81 17.84 -8.18
C ASP A 512 23.97 18.40 -9.33
N ASN A 513 23.04 17.63 -9.90
CA ASN A 513 22.08 18.09 -10.90
C ASN A 513 20.63 17.63 -10.61
N LEU A 514 20.32 17.13 -9.41
CA LEU A 514 19.03 16.54 -9.05
C LEU A 514 18.17 17.51 -8.22
N SER A 515 16.93 17.72 -8.65
CA SER A 515 15.84 18.22 -7.79
C SER A 515 15.09 17.04 -7.20
N GLY A 516 14.67 17.14 -5.93
CA GLY A 516 13.78 16.18 -5.30
C GLY A 516 12.38 16.13 -5.94
N SER A 517 12.02 17.13 -6.76
CA SER A 517 10.65 17.32 -7.24
C SER A 517 9.66 17.64 -6.09
N MET A 518 8.37 17.66 -6.40
CA MET A 518 7.29 17.67 -5.43
C MET A 518 6.10 16.87 -5.94
N HIS A 519 5.40 16.17 -5.05
CA HIS A 519 4.22 15.40 -5.37
C HIS A 519 3.31 15.18 -4.16
N ASP A 520 2.03 14.96 -4.43
CA ASP A 520 1.06 14.51 -3.44
C ASP A 520 0.84 13.00 -3.62
N HIS A 521 1.11 12.23 -2.55
CA HIS A 521 0.56 10.89 -2.41
C HIS A 521 -0.86 11.01 -1.82
N VAL A 522 -1.87 10.48 -2.50
CA VAL A 522 -3.25 10.39 -1.99
C VAL A 522 -3.76 8.96 -2.18
N LEU A 523 -4.08 8.29 -1.08
CA LEU A 523 -4.50 6.90 -1.04
C LEU A 523 -5.91 6.80 -0.47
N THR A 524 -6.87 6.45 -1.33
CA THR A 524 -8.29 6.47 -1.01
C THR A 524 -8.74 5.10 -0.53
N TYR A 525 -9.49 5.05 0.57
CA TYR A 525 -10.03 3.83 1.17
C TYR A 525 -11.54 3.92 1.26
N LYS A 526 -12.20 2.76 1.12
CA LYS A 526 -13.61 2.54 1.43
C LYS A 526 -13.71 1.87 2.80
N ALA A 527 -14.58 2.40 3.65
CA ALA A 527 -14.99 1.85 4.93
C ALA A 527 -16.52 1.86 4.99
N ASP A 528 -17.12 0.72 4.67
CA ASP A 528 -18.57 0.48 4.68
C ASP A 528 -18.98 0.07 6.11
N ILE A 529 -19.71 0.93 6.84
CA ILE A 529 -19.81 0.90 8.31
C ILE A 529 -21.24 0.53 8.77
N ASP A 530 -21.38 -0.67 9.36
CA ASP A 530 -22.65 -1.28 9.81
C ASP A 530 -22.80 -1.19 11.36
N VAL A 531 -22.98 0.00 11.95
CA VAL A 531 -23.11 0.12 13.42
C VAL A 531 -24.46 -0.41 13.91
N LEU A 532 -24.45 -1.61 14.50
CA LEU A 532 -25.63 -2.29 15.06
C LEU A 532 -26.72 -2.58 14.00
N GLY A 533 -26.28 -2.81 12.76
CA GLY A 533 -27.14 -2.88 11.59
C GLY A 533 -26.84 -1.74 10.62
N GLU A 534 -27.45 -1.83 9.46
CA GLU A 534 -27.12 -1.04 8.28
C GLU A 534 -27.53 0.44 8.45
N LYS A 535 -28.68 0.71 9.08
CA LYS A 535 -29.24 2.07 9.24
C LYS A 535 -28.47 2.95 10.22
N ASN A 536 -27.67 3.87 9.72
CA ASN A 536 -26.76 4.74 10.48
C ASN A 536 -26.90 6.22 10.07
N SER A 537 -26.13 7.11 10.68
CA SER A 537 -26.15 8.56 10.41
C SER A 537 -24.80 9.22 10.71
N LEU A 538 -24.37 10.17 9.87
CA LEU A 538 -23.14 10.93 10.11
C LEU A 538 -23.37 12.05 11.15
N GLN A 539 -22.95 11.79 12.39
CA GLN A 539 -22.91 12.79 13.46
C GLN A 539 -21.65 13.68 13.35
N LYS A 540 -21.85 14.97 13.58
CA LYS A 540 -20.78 15.98 13.75
C LYS A 540 -20.86 16.57 15.16
N VAL A 541 -19.72 16.74 15.84
CA VAL A 541 -19.64 17.35 17.17
C VAL A 541 -18.53 18.40 17.21
N GLU A 542 -18.91 19.66 17.27
CA GLU A 542 -17.99 20.81 17.18
C GLU A 542 -17.67 21.40 18.55
N PHE A 543 -16.41 21.77 18.77
CA PHE A 543 -15.87 22.35 19.99
C PHE A 543 -15.79 23.87 19.84
N VAL A 544 -16.90 24.56 20.11
CA VAL A 544 -17.04 26.00 19.84
C VAL A 544 -16.71 26.86 21.07
N PRO A 545 -15.96 27.97 20.93
CA PRO A 545 -15.77 28.93 22.01
C PRO A 545 -17.08 29.66 22.30
N ALA A 546 -17.32 30.02 23.56
CA ALA A 546 -18.53 30.73 23.98
C ALA A 546 -18.26 31.68 25.15
N THR A 547 -19.03 32.77 25.21
CA THR A 547 -19.07 33.68 26.37
C THR A 547 -20.46 33.56 27.02
N ILE A 548 -20.51 32.94 28.20
CA ILE A 548 -21.75 32.51 28.85
C ILE A 548 -21.85 33.08 30.26
N GLU A 549 -23.01 33.64 30.61
CA GLU A 549 -23.41 33.80 32.00
C GLU A 549 -24.11 32.52 32.46
N TYR A 550 -23.73 32.01 33.63
CA TYR A 550 -24.32 30.81 34.22
C TYR A 550 -25.23 31.19 35.39
N PRO A 551 -26.25 30.37 35.74
CA PRO A 551 -27.13 30.66 36.87
C PRO A 551 -26.44 30.84 38.24
N TRP A 552 -25.19 30.36 38.36
CA TRP A 552 -24.34 30.49 39.55
C TRP A 552 -23.30 31.63 39.47
N SER A 553 -23.18 32.33 38.32
CA SER A 553 -22.14 33.36 38.12
C SER A 553 -22.62 34.79 38.35
N ASN A 554 -23.89 35.00 38.73
CA ASN A 554 -24.43 36.26 39.26
C ASN A 554 -24.05 37.52 38.43
N GLY A 555 -24.44 37.59 37.15
CA GLY A 555 -24.10 38.70 36.25
C GLY A 555 -22.71 38.60 35.61
N ALA A 556 -21.80 37.78 36.14
CA ALA A 556 -20.46 37.61 35.56
C ALA A 556 -20.47 36.64 34.38
N LYS A 557 -20.25 37.16 33.18
CA LYS A 557 -19.98 36.34 31.98
C LYS A 557 -18.63 35.63 32.10
N ARG A 558 -18.54 34.41 31.57
CA ARG A 558 -17.33 33.60 31.51
C ARG A 558 -17.03 33.17 30.08
N ASN A 559 -15.79 33.36 29.66
CA ASN A 559 -15.26 32.75 28.44
C ASN A 559 -15.02 31.26 28.72
N THR A 560 -15.53 30.42 27.84
CA THR A 560 -15.68 28.97 28.01
C THR A 560 -15.80 28.32 26.62
N MET A 561 -16.16 27.04 26.57
CA MET A 561 -16.47 26.31 25.33
C MET A 561 -17.77 25.52 25.47
N LYS A 562 -18.31 25.07 24.34
CA LYS A 562 -19.47 24.17 24.25
C LYS A 562 -19.22 23.08 23.21
N LEU A 563 -19.91 21.96 23.38
CA LEU A 563 -20.14 21.00 22.30
C LEU A 563 -21.39 21.42 21.53
N GLN A 564 -21.27 21.56 20.21
CA GLN A 564 -22.38 21.70 19.28
C GLN A 564 -22.54 20.40 18.51
N LYS A 565 -23.52 19.58 18.90
CA LYS A 565 -23.86 18.33 18.20
C LYS A 565 -24.83 18.61 17.05
N SER A 566 -24.55 18.07 15.87
CA SER A 566 -25.39 18.10 14.69
C SER A 566 -25.26 16.79 13.90
N PHE A 567 -26.00 16.67 12.80
CA PHE A 567 -25.89 15.56 11.85
C PHE A 567 -25.78 16.14 10.44
N VAL A 568 -24.91 15.58 9.61
CA VAL A 568 -24.87 15.87 8.17
C VAL A 568 -26.10 15.24 7.55
N GLN A 569 -26.97 16.03 6.91
CA GLN A 569 -28.31 15.57 6.53
C GLN A 569 -28.34 14.78 5.21
N ASN A 570 -27.46 15.14 4.28
CA ASN A 570 -27.49 14.67 2.89
C ASN A 570 -26.10 14.82 2.26
N GLU A 571 -25.90 14.19 1.11
CA GLU A 571 -24.60 14.09 0.44
C GLU A 571 -23.99 15.43 -0.01
N ASN A 572 -24.79 16.48 -0.26
CA ASN A 572 -24.28 17.80 -0.63
C ASN A 572 -23.44 18.44 0.49
N GLU A 573 -23.65 18.02 1.74
CA GLU A 573 -22.91 18.47 2.92
C GLU A 573 -21.80 17.48 3.34
N ALA A 574 -21.62 16.38 2.59
CA ALA A 574 -20.85 15.22 3.01
C ALA A 574 -19.47 15.08 2.35
N LYS A 575 -19.02 16.06 1.55
CA LYS A 575 -17.61 16.21 1.15
C LYS A 575 -16.90 17.06 2.21
N ILE A 576 -16.00 16.47 3.00
CA ILE A 576 -15.58 17.05 4.27
C ILE A 576 -14.06 17.12 4.42
N ASN A 577 -13.61 18.29 4.87
CA ASN A 577 -12.24 18.53 5.31
C ASN A 577 -12.18 18.65 6.85
N TRP A 578 -11.09 18.17 7.45
CA TRP A 578 -10.93 18.21 8.91
C TRP A 578 -10.97 19.65 9.43
N ALA A 579 -11.67 19.85 10.55
CA ALA A 579 -11.84 21.19 11.11
C ALA A 579 -10.48 21.74 11.62
N PRO A 580 -10.18 23.04 11.41
CA PRO A 580 -9.00 23.68 11.97
C PRO A 580 -8.86 23.42 13.48
N ASN A 581 -7.63 23.24 13.96
CA ASN A 581 -7.33 22.87 15.35
C ASN A 581 -7.99 21.54 15.81
N GLY A 582 -8.44 20.67 14.89
CA GLY A 582 -9.18 19.45 15.23
C GLY A 582 -10.52 19.73 15.95
N ALA A 583 -11.10 20.92 15.76
CA ALA A 583 -12.23 21.41 16.56
C ALA A 583 -13.59 20.76 16.21
N ALA A 584 -13.61 19.65 15.48
CA ALA A 584 -14.81 18.85 15.21
C ALA A 584 -14.47 17.35 15.21
N MET A 585 -15.35 16.54 15.80
CA MET A 585 -15.34 15.08 15.70
C MET A 585 -16.46 14.62 14.77
N TYR A 586 -16.20 13.56 14.00
CA TYR A 586 -17.16 12.93 13.10
C TYR A 586 -17.31 11.46 13.45
N ALA A 587 -18.54 10.94 13.36
CA ALA A 587 -18.85 9.55 13.66
C ALA A 587 -20.05 9.06 12.87
N ILE A 588 -19.99 7.81 12.40
CA ILE A 588 -21.17 7.10 11.90
C ILE A 588 -21.82 6.44 13.12
N VAL A 589 -23.08 6.82 13.40
CA VAL A 589 -23.81 6.44 14.63
C VAL A 589 -25.20 5.89 14.28
N ASN A 590 -25.75 5.04 15.14
CA ASN A 590 -27.11 4.53 14.99
C ASN A 590 -28.08 5.32 15.88
N LYS A 591 -29.04 6.03 15.28
CA LYS A 591 -29.98 6.90 16.01
C LYS A 591 -31.10 6.13 16.73
N GLU A 592 -31.46 4.95 16.23
CA GLU A 592 -32.51 4.11 16.79
C GLU A 592 -32.00 3.28 17.98
N ALA A 593 -30.76 2.77 17.90
CA ALA A 593 -30.16 1.85 18.87
C ALA A 593 -29.51 2.53 20.10
N LYS A 594 -30.12 3.58 20.66
CA LYS A 594 -29.56 4.36 21.80
C LYS A 594 -29.03 3.49 22.94
N ASN A 595 -27.86 3.85 23.46
CA ASN A 595 -27.29 3.17 24.62
C ASN A 595 -28.05 3.52 25.92
N LYS A 596 -27.72 2.84 27.04
CA LYS A 596 -28.41 3.04 28.33
C LYS A 596 -28.32 4.45 28.94
N PHE A 597 -27.46 5.31 28.39
CA PHE A 597 -27.31 6.70 28.81
C PHE A 597 -28.07 7.68 27.89
N GLY A 598 -28.73 7.18 26.84
CA GLY A 598 -29.51 7.97 25.88
C GLY A 598 -28.71 8.57 24.72
N GLU A 599 -27.40 8.30 24.66
CA GLU A 599 -26.49 8.68 23.58
C GLU A 599 -26.53 7.65 22.45
N TYR A 600 -26.14 8.09 21.25
CA TYR A 600 -26.11 7.26 20.05
C TYR A 600 -24.81 6.45 19.98
N PRO A 601 -24.84 5.10 19.90
CA PRO A 601 -23.65 4.30 19.66
C PRO A 601 -23.15 4.47 18.22
N GLY A 602 -21.84 4.48 18.05
CA GLY A 602 -21.19 4.71 16.76
C GLY A 602 -19.73 4.31 16.74
N TYR A 603 -19.11 4.48 15.58
CA TYR A 603 -17.66 4.54 15.45
C TYR A 603 -17.29 5.95 14.99
N ARG A 604 -16.43 6.63 15.77
CA ARG A 604 -15.82 7.89 15.34
C ARG A 604 -14.59 7.60 14.51
N PHE A 605 -14.23 8.53 13.64
CA PHE A 605 -13.04 8.41 12.80
C PHE A 605 -12.28 9.73 12.75
N THR A 606 -10.96 9.65 12.77
CA THR A 606 -10.05 10.79 12.94
C THR A 606 -8.67 10.45 12.37
N PRO A 607 -7.88 11.44 11.92
CA PRO A 607 -6.45 11.24 11.71
C PRO A 607 -5.81 10.65 12.98
N ALA A 608 -4.85 9.75 12.79
CA ALA A 608 -4.14 9.09 13.87
C ALA A 608 -2.98 9.98 14.39
N THR A 609 -1.81 9.40 14.68
CA THR A 609 -0.62 10.14 15.14
C THR A 609 0.18 10.81 14.01
N SER A 610 -0.27 10.66 12.76
CA SER A 610 0.35 11.20 11.55
C SER A 610 -0.51 12.29 10.91
N ASN A 611 0.06 12.99 9.92
CA ASN A 611 -0.75 13.77 8.99
C ASN A 611 -1.64 12.85 8.14
N VAL A 612 -2.66 13.47 7.53
CA VAL A 612 -3.41 13.00 6.36
C VAL A 612 -3.60 14.23 5.45
N ILE A 613 -3.76 14.04 4.15
CA ILE A 613 -4.02 15.14 3.20
C ILE A 613 -5.15 14.79 2.23
N PHE A 614 -5.48 15.74 1.37
CA PHE A 614 -6.14 15.53 0.09
C PHE A 614 -5.33 16.24 -1.00
N LEU A 615 -5.67 16.06 -2.26
CA LEU A 615 -4.92 16.57 -3.41
C LEU A 615 -4.90 18.11 -3.45
N THR A 616 -3.69 18.69 -3.48
CA THR A 616 -3.47 20.15 -3.55
C THR A 616 -3.95 20.74 -4.88
N THR A 617 -3.77 20.01 -5.97
CA THR A 617 -4.10 20.45 -7.33
C THR A 617 -5.60 20.37 -7.62
N SER A 618 -6.31 21.47 -7.36
CA SER A 618 -7.69 21.64 -7.84
C SER A 618 -7.77 21.77 -9.37
N ASN A 619 -8.82 21.21 -9.98
CA ASN A 619 -9.10 21.26 -11.43
C ASN A 619 -7.92 20.81 -12.33
N SER A 620 -7.19 19.75 -11.93
CA SER A 620 -6.01 19.27 -12.65
C SER A 620 -6.28 18.97 -14.14
N SER A 621 -5.52 19.63 -15.02
CA SER A 621 -5.59 19.47 -16.48
C SER A 621 -5.35 18.04 -16.96
N ASN A 622 -4.46 17.33 -16.28
CA ASN A 622 -3.91 16.05 -16.72
C ASN A 622 -4.93 14.91 -16.59
N ILE A 623 -5.87 15.04 -15.65
CA ILE A 623 -6.69 13.94 -15.09
C ILE A 623 -8.14 14.32 -14.79
N MET A 624 -8.50 15.62 -14.82
CA MET A 624 -9.88 16.13 -14.84
C MET A 624 -10.81 15.43 -13.82
N ASN A 625 -11.87 14.75 -14.29
CA ASN A 625 -12.87 14.10 -13.44
C ASN A 625 -12.40 12.76 -12.84
N ALA A 626 -11.27 12.20 -13.31
CA ALA A 626 -10.77 10.91 -12.86
C ALA A 626 -10.28 10.92 -11.40
N VAL A 627 -10.08 12.09 -10.77
CA VAL A 627 -9.64 12.24 -9.37
C VAL A 627 -10.68 12.90 -8.46
N ASN A 628 -11.96 12.88 -8.83
CA ASN A 628 -13.04 13.45 -8.02
C ASN A 628 -13.22 12.79 -6.63
N PHE A 629 -12.47 11.71 -6.34
CA PHE A 629 -12.34 11.05 -5.04
C PHE A 629 -11.19 11.56 -4.16
N ALA A 630 -10.36 12.49 -4.66
CA ALA A 630 -9.10 12.90 -4.03
C ALA A 630 -9.09 14.37 -3.54
N ASP A 631 -10.17 15.14 -3.75
CA ASP A 631 -10.25 16.59 -3.50
C ASP A 631 -10.70 17.00 -2.07
N HIS A 632 -11.05 16.04 -1.21
CA HIS A 632 -11.37 16.27 0.21
C HIS A 632 -10.73 15.18 1.08
N HIS A 633 -10.51 15.46 2.37
CA HIS A 633 -9.95 14.48 3.31
C HIS A 633 -10.82 13.23 3.46
N PHE A 634 -12.14 13.39 3.47
CA PHE A 634 -13.08 12.27 3.43
C PHE A 634 -14.45 12.68 2.89
N TYR A 635 -15.25 11.68 2.59
CA TYR A 635 -16.60 11.78 2.10
C TYR A 635 -17.47 10.73 2.79
N VAL A 636 -18.78 10.99 2.89
CA VAL A 636 -19.76 9.94 3.19
C VAL A 636 -20.84 9.95 2.12
N THR A 637 -21.10 8.79 1.53
CA THR A 637 -22.22 8.57 0.62
C THR A 637 -23.17 7.54 1.22
N LYS A 638 -24.39 7.47 0.69
CA LYS A 638 -25.26 6.32 0.92
C LYS A 638 -24.69 5.08 0.22
N GLN A 639 -24.89 3.90 0.80
CA GLN A 639 -24.50 2.64 0.16
C GLN A 639 -25.42 2.35 -1.03
N LYS A 640 -24.80 2.06 -2.18
CA LYS A 640 -25.47 1.54 -3.38
C LYS A 640 -24.60 0.42 -3.95
N ASP A 641 -25.17 -0.73 -4.30
CA ASP A 641 -24.42 -1.82 -4.95
C ASP A 641 -23.93 -1.44 -6.37
N THR A 642 -24.46 -0.36 -6.95
CA THR A 642 -23.96 0.30 -8.18
C THR A 642 -22.72 1.18 -7.95
N GLU A 643 -22.37 1.47 -6.69
CA GLU A 643 -21.26 2.35 -6.30
C GLU A 643 -20.21 1.55 -5.49
N ALA A 644 -19.99 0.29 -5.88
CA ALA A 644 -19.14 -0.66 -5.15
C ALA A 644 -17.67 -0.23 -5.04
N GLN A 645 -17.16 0.53 -6.02
CA GLN A 645 -15.78 1.05 -6.10
C GLN A 645 -15.80 2.57 -6.27
N GLY A 646 -14.85 3.28 -5.65
CA GLY A 646 -14.75 4.76 -5.75
C GLY A 646 -14.06 5.27 -7.03
N THR A 647 -13.39 4.39 -7.77
CA THR A 647 -12.62 4.68 -8.99
C THR A 647 -12.43 3.41 -9.81
N HIS A 648 -11.88 3.52 -11.02
CA HIS A 648 -11.50 2.38 -11.84
C HIS A 648 -10.05 2.56 -12.37
N PRO A 649 -9.23 1.49 -12.48
CA PRO A 649 -7.87 1.56 -13.04
C PRO A 649 -7.75 2.22 -14.40
N TYR A 650 -8.83 2.20 -15.19
CA TYR A 650 -8.88 2.75 -16.54
C TYR A 650 -9.61 4.11 -16.63
N ASN A 651 -9.96 4.73 -15.50
CA ASN A 651 -10.41 6.13 -15.44
C ASN A 651 -9.38 7.07 -16.10
N VAL A 652 -8.09 6.79 -15.86
CA VAL A 652 -6.94 7.51 -16.40
C VAL A 652 -6.81 7.46 -17.93
N LEU A 653 -7.56 6.58 -18.63
CA LEU A 653 -7.57 6.50 -20.10
C LEU A 653 -8.53 7.50 -20.76
N ASN A 654 -9.51 8.03 -20.02
CA ASN A 654 -10.45 9.04 -20.52
C ASN A 654 -10.87 10.00 -19.40
N PRO A 655 -9.95 10.84 -18.90
CA PRO A 655 -10.19 11.64 -17.69
C PRO A 655 -11.40 12.59 -17.72
N ALA A 656 -11.91 12.94 -18.91
CA ALA A 656 -13.10 13.77 -19.07
C ALA A 656 -14.43 13.02 -18.84
N ASP A 657 -14.52 11.74 -19.23
CA ASP A 657 -15.65 10.83 -18.93
C ASP A 657 -15.08 9.49 -18.44
N PRO A 658 -14.57 9.45 -17.20
CA PRO A 658 -13.98 8.25 -16.61
C PRO A 658 -15.07 7.21 -16.31
N LEU A 659 -14.71 5.92 -16.33
CA LEU A 659 -15.63 4.79 -16.11
C LEU A 659 -16.44 4.93 -14.81
N ILE A 660 -15.77 5.38 -13.75
CA ILE A 660 -16.37 5.78 -12.47
C ILE A 660 -15.92 7.22 -12.19
N ASP A 661 -16.82 8.18 -12.42
CA ASP A 661 -16.71 9.55 -11.92
C ASP A 661 -17.31 9.62 -10.51
N PHE A 662 -16.45 9.74 -9.50
CA PHE A 662 -16.87 9.77 -8.10
C PHE A 662 -17.74 11.00 -7.75
N ALA A 663 -17.66 12.11 -8.49
CA ALA A 663 -18.51 13.27 -8.22
C ALA A 663 -19.99 12.97 -8.42
N LYS A 664 -20.34 11.98 -9.26
CA LYS A 664 -21.73 11.58 -9.55
C LYS A 664 -22.37 10.73 -8.44
N PHE A 665 -21.62 10.30 -7.42
CA PHE A 665 -22.21 9.60 -6.25
C PHE A 665 -22.99 10.56 -5.34
N PHE A 666 -22.67 11.85 -5.40
CA PHE A 666 -23.29 12.91 -4.58
C PHE A 666 -24.49 13.51 -5.33
N ASP A 667 -25.53 12.70 -5.51
CA ASP A 667 -26.78 13.15 -6.15
C ASP A 667 -27.74 13.84 -5.16
N GLY A 668 -27.42 13.78 -3.86
CA GLY A 668 -28.08 14.53 -2.79
C GLY A 668 -28.99 13.68 -1.91
N GLU A 669 -28.80 12.36 -1.90
CA GLU A 669 -29.56 11.46 -1.03
C GLU A 669 -29.38 11.76 0.47
N SER A 670 -30.36 11.28 1.25
CA SER A 670 -30.37 11.35 2.71
C SER A 670 -29.21 10.54 3.32
N LEU A 671 -28.61 11.08 4.38
CA LEU A 671 -27.67 10.37 5.24
C LEU A 671 -28.24 10.17 6.67
N ASP A 672 -29.56 10.29 6.84
CA ASP A 672 -30.27 10.06 8.10
C ASP A 672 -30.97 8.69 8.14
N GLN A 673 -30.46 7.78 8.97
CA GLN A 673 -30.87 6.38 9.16
C GLN A 673 -30.89 5.53 7.87
N GLU A 674 -29.91 5.79 7.00
CA GLU A 674 -29.61 5.04 5.77
C GLU A 674 -28.33 4.19 5.95
N ASP A 675 -28.03 3.32 4.99
CA ASP A 675 -26.77 2.56 4.92
C ASP A 675 -25.64 3.48 4.42
N LEU A 676 -24.48 3.52 5.10
CA LEU A 676 -23.46 4.58 4.93
C LEU A 676 -22.05 4.05 4.66
N VAL A 677 -21.43 4.61 3.61
CA VAL A 677 -20.02 4.34 3.25
C VAL A 677 -19.16 5.56 3.52
N LEU A 678 -18.14 5.40 4.37
CA LEU A 678 -17.05 6.36 4.54
C LEU A 678 -15.99 6.13 3.47
N TRP A 679 -15.70 7.14 2.67
CA TRP A 679 -14.58 7.16 1.73
C TRP A 679 -13.54 8.13 2.29
N PHE A 680 -12.31 7.68 2.60
CA PHE A 680 -11.32 8.53 3.25
C PHE A 680 -9.96 8.49 2.56
N ASN A 681 -9.28 9.64 2.58
CA ASN A 681 -7.95 9.81 2.01
C ASN A 681 -6.88 9.79 3.11
N LEU A 682 -5.93 8.86 2.96
CA LEU A 682 -4.60 8.94 3.56
C LEU A 682 -3.67 9.63 2.56
N GLY A 683 -2.59 10.26 3.02
CA GLY A 683 -1.66 10.89 2.09
C GLY A 683 -0.55 11.71 2.72
N MET A 684 0.39 12.13 1.89
CA MET A 684 1.55 12.95 2.23
C MET A 684 1.81 14.00 1.14
N HIS A 685 1.99 15.25 1.53
CA HIS A 685 2.67 16.24 0.68
C HIS A 685 4.17 15.93 0.75
N HIS A 686 4.78 15.42 -0.32
CA HIS A 686 6.19 15.07 -0.36
C HIS A 686 6.94 16.02 -1.28
N ALA A 687 7.77 16.87 -0.67
CA ALA A 687 8.91 17.49 -1.34
C ALA A 687 10.16 16.75 -0.84
N PRO A 688 10.76 15.85 -1.63
CA PRO A 688 11.93 15.10 -1.21
C PRO A 688 13.15 15.99 -0.92
N HIS A 689 13.87 15.68 0.15
CA HIS A 689 15.10 16.33 0.58
C HIS A 689 16.28 15.35 0.51
N THR A 690 17.46 15.80 0.94
CA THR A 690 18.69 14.98 0.97
C THR A 690 18.63 13.77 1.92
N GLY A 691 17.54 13.60 2.68
CA GLY A 691 17.26 12.43 3.52
C GLY A 691 16.44 11.35 2.82
N ASP A 692 15.89 11.64 1.64
CA ASP A 692 15.22 10.68 0.75
C ASP A 692 16.20 10.07 -0.27
N LEU A 693 17.52 10.27 -0.07
CA LEU A 693 18.58 9.68 -0.89
C LEU A 693 19.35 8.61 -0.07
N PRO A 694 19.51 7.37 -0.59
CA PRO A 694 19.01 6.89 -1.89
C PRO A 694 17.48 6.71 -1.92
N ASN A 695 16.85 6.40 -0.78
CA ASN A 695 15.43 6.08 -0.68
C ASN A 695 14.71 6.94 0.37
N THR A 696 13.43 7.18 0.13
CA THR A 696 12.44 7.71 1.08
C THR A 696 12.39 6.87 2.36
N VAL A 697 12.28 7.50 3.54
CA VAL A 697 12.21 6.77 4.82
C VAL A 697 10.80 6.68 5.41
N SER A 698 10.32 5.44 5.59
CA SER A 698 9.00 5.12 6.17
C SER A 698 8.77 5.62 7.61
N THR A 699 9.79 6.16 8.27
CA THR A 699 9.66 6.79 9.60
C THR A 699 8.88 8.10 9.54
N THR A 700 9.04 8.89 8.47
CA THR A 700 8.38 10.19 8.25
C THR A 700 7.35 10.14 7.13
N ALA A 701 7.57 9.33 6.09
CA ALA A 701 6.56 9.06 5.06
C ALA A 701 5.48 8.10 5.60
N HIS A 702 4.54 8.64 6.38
CA HIS A 702 3.49 7.91 7.09
C HIS A 702 2.17 8.69 7.10
N SER A 703 1.08 8.00 6.80
CA SER A 703 -0.29 8.50 6.96
C SER A 703 -1.21 7.41 7.51
N ALA A 704 -2.11 7.76 8.43
CA ALA A 704 -3.03 6.83 9.08
C ALA A 704 -4.32 7.51 9.61
N LEU A 705 -5.41 6.74 9.60
CA LEU A 705 -6.72 7.08 10.17
C LEU A 705 -7.09 6.01 11.20
N ILE A 706 -7.62 6.42 12.35
CA ILE A 706 -8.19 5.51 13.35
C ILE A 706 -9.72 5.61 13.37
N ILE A 707 -10.38 4.45 13.40
CA ILE A 707 -11.82 4.23 13.48
C ILE A 707 -12.08 3.54 14.83
N GLU A 708 -12.73 4.21 15.77
CA GLU A 708 -12.78 3.79 17.18
C GLU A 708 -14.19 3.91 17.82
N PRO A 709 -14.52 3.10 18.84
CA PRO A 709 -15.87 3.06 19.41
C PRO A 709 -16.27 4.37 20.11
N LEU A 710 -17.32 5.04 19.62
CA LEU A 710 -17.94 6.20 20.27
C LEU A 710 -19.29 5.79 20.86
N ASN A 711 -19.42 5.77 22.20
CA ASN A 711 -20.65 5.40 22.91
C ASN A 711 -21.25 4.00 22.60
N TYR A 712 -20.57 3.20 21.76
CA TYR A 712 -20.96 1.85 21.31
C TYR A 712 -21.00 0.83 22.45
N LEU A 713 -20.09 0.99 23.42
CA LEU A 713 -19.99 0.15 24.61
C LEU A 713 -20.28 0.98 25.87
N GLU A 714 -20.63 0.29 26.95
CA GLU A 714 -20.92 0.95 28.23
C GLU A 714 -19.66 1.51 28.92
N MET A 715 -18.48 1.01 28.54
CA MET A 715 -17.16 1.37 29.07
C MET A 715 -16.06 0.84 28.13
N ASP A 716 -14.82 1.31 28.34
CA ASP A 716 -13.59 0.81 27.70
C ASP A 716 -13.49 -0.74 27.74
N ALA A 717 -13.48 -1.36 26.56
CA ALA A 717 -13.41 -2.82 26.41
C ALA A 717 -12.06 -3.40 26.87
N SER A 718 -10.98 -2.64 26.76
CA SER A 718 -9.64 -3.10 27.13
C SER A 718 -9.53 -3.38 28.64
N ARG A 719 -10.50 -2.95 29.45
CA ARG A 719 -10.64 -3.37 30.86
C ARG A 719 -10.85 -4.87 31.04
N ALA A 720 -11.33 -5.59 30.02
CA ALA A 720 -11.49 -7.04 30.04
C ALA A 720 -10.17 -7.83 29.95
N THR A 721 -9.08 -7.22 29.45
CA THR A 721 -7.83 -7.96 29.23
C THR A 721 -7.18 -8.41 30.53
N SER A 722 -6.59 -9.62 30.54
CA SER A 722 -5.74 -10.08 31.64
C SER A 722 -4.38 -9.36 31.67
N GLN A 723 -3.98 -8.69 30.59
CA GLN A 723 -2.68 -8.04 30.37
C GLN A 723 -2.55 -6.69 31.08
N GLN A 724 -2.97 -6.65 32.35
CA GLN A 724 -2.96 -5.48 33.22
C GLN A 724 -2.43 -5.82 34.62
N VAL A 725 -1.89 -4.80 35.30
CA VAL A 725 -1.33 -4.94 36.65
C VAL A 725 -1.83 -3.81 37.55
N ARG A 726 -2.08 -4.13 38.83
CA ARG A 726 -2.33 -3.14 39.88
C ARG A 726 -1.45 -3.39 41.09
N LEU A 727 -0.49 -2.49 41.30
CA LEU A 727 0.35 -2.42 42.49
C LEU A 727 -0.39 -1.58 43.54
N ASN A 728 -0.47 -2.07 44.77
CA ASN A 728 -1.10 -1.37 45.89
C ASN A 728 0.01 -1.01 46.89
N TYR A 729 0.03 0.24 47.36
CA TYR A 729 1.10 0.78 48.21
C TYR A 729 0.58 1.12 49.61
N LYS A 730 1.51 1.10 50.57
CA LYS A 730 1.38 1.70 51.88
C LYS A 730 2.78 2.03 52.38
N ASP A 731 2.95 3.17 53.05
CA ASP A 731 4.21 3.60 53.66
C ASP A 731 5.39 3.60 52.65
N GLY A 732 5.10 4.02 51.40
CA GLY A 732 6.03 4.05 50.25
C GLY A 732 6.36 2.69 49.63
N LYS A 733 5.84 1.57 50.15
CA LYS A 733 6.19 0.20 49.74
C LYS A 733 5.01 -0.52 49.10
N VAL A 734 5.30 -1.37 48.10
CA VAL A 734 4.29 -2.27 47.51
C VAL A 734 3.86 -3.30 48.55
N GLN A 735 2.56 -3.34 48.84
CA GLN A 735 1.93 -4.28 49.79
C GLN A 735 1.33 -5.50 49.08
N SER A 736 0.86 -5.32 47.84
CA SER A 736 0.30 -6.40 47.03
C SER A 736 0.27 -6.03 45.55
N ILE A 737 0.40 -7.02 44.68
CA ILE A 737 0.31 -6.90 43.22
C ILE A 737 -0.88 -7.76 42.77
N LYS A 738 -1.77 -7.19 41.94
CA LYS A 738 -2.79 -7.95 41.21
C LYS A 738 -2.38 -8.02 39.74
N THR A 739 -2.28 -9.23 39.19
CA THR A 739 -1.96 -9.50 37.77
C THR A 739 -3.17 -9.94 36.94
N PHE A 740 -4.36 -10.02 37.56
CA PHE A 740 -5.63 -10.29 36.86
C PHE A 740 -5.63 -11.55 35.98
N GLY A 741 -4.85 -12.57 36.36
CA GLY A 741 -4.73 -13.83 35.62
C GLY A 741 -3.74 -13.80 34.45
N SER A 742 -3.03 -12.70 34.19
CA SER A 742 -1.84 -12.76 33.33
C SER A 742 -0.81 -13.70 33.95
N GLN A 743 -0.28 -14.59 33.11
CA GLN A 743 0.74 -15.56 33.47
C GLN A 743 2.10 -15.02 33.07
N ASN A 744 3.08 -15.07 33.98
CA ASN A 744 4.47 -14.85 33.60
C ASN A 744 4.96 -16.06 32.79
N MET A 745 5.70 -15.80 31.73
CA MET A 745 6.29 -16.88 30.93
C MET A 745 7.40 -17.61 31.70
N THR A 746 7.47 -18.92 31.52
CA THR A 746 8.49 -19.80 32.12
C THR A 746 9.17 -20.74 31.11
N CYS A 747 8.82 -20.69 29.83
CA CYS A 747 9.51 -21.41 28.76
C CYS A 747 10.79 -20.68 28.29
N HIS A 748 11.72 -21.43 27.70
CA HIS A 748 12.89 -20.85 27.04
C HIS A 748 12.56 -20.57 25.56
N VAL A 749 12.74 -19.32 25.13
CA VAL A 749 12.72 -18.98 23.70
C VAL A 749 13.96 -19.57 23.05
N ASP A 750 13.80 -20.32 21.95
CA ASP A 750 14.93 -20.78 21.16
C ASP A 750 15.51 -19.61 20.35
N ALA A 751 16.81 -19.39 20.44
CA ALA A 751 17.49 -18.36 19.67
C ALA A 751 17.33 -18.52 18.15
N SER A 752 17.04 -19.74 17.65
CA SER A 752 16.71 -19.94 16.23
C SER A 752 15.42 -19.23 15.78
N GLN A 753 14.50 -18.94 16.72
CA GLN A 753 13.27 -18.19 16.46
C GLN A 753 13.53 -16.68 16.29
N LEU A 754 14.69 -16.19 16.73
CA LEU A 754 15.13 -14.80 16.57
C LEU A 754 15.81 -14.54 15.22
N MET A 755 16.14 -15.59 14.47
CA MET A 755 16.89 -15.48 13.21
C MET A 755 15.95 -15.30 12.01
N PRO A 756 16.09 -14.22 11.23
CA PRO A 756 15.48 -14.04 9.91
C PRO A 756 15.68 -15.25 8.99
N LYS A 757 14.60 -15.85 8.49
CA LYS A 757 14.64 -16.98 7.55
C LYS A 757 14.60 -16.45 6.11
N LEU A 758 15.63 -15.67 5.75
CA LEU A 758 15.72 -14.93 4.48
C LEU A 758 15.57 -15.82 3.23
N TRP A 759 15.98 -17.09 3.31
CA TRP A 759 15.82 -18.09 2.23
C TRP A 759 14.41 -18.68 2.12
N ARG A 760 13.38 -17.95 2.54
CA ARG A 760 11.94 -18.29 2.39
C ARG A 760 11.28 -17.68 1.16
N ASP A 761 11.94 -16.75 0.49
CA ASP A 761 11.42 -16.20 -0.76
C ASP A 761 11.57 -17.23 -1.89
N GLU A 762 10.45 -17.73 -2.38
CA GLU A 762 10.35 -18.64 -3.52
C GLU A 762 9.91 -17.90 -4.82
N GLY A 763 9.77 -16.57 -4.75
CA GLY A 763 9.35 -15.71 -5.84
C GLY A 763 7.84 -15.73 -6.09
N THR A 764 7.45 -15.41 -7.33
CA THR A 764 6.07 -15.62 -7.81
C THR A 764 6.00 -16.97 -8.51
N VAL A 765 5.00 -17.79 -8.16
CA VAL A 765 4.59 -18.92 -9.01
C VAL A 765 3.37 -18.49 -9.82
N SER A 766 3.44 -18.71 -11.13
CA SER A 766 2.31 -18.50 -12.04
C SER A 766 1.85 -19.82 -12.63
N VAL A 767 0.53 -19.93 -12.86
CA VAL A 767 -0.14 -21.07 -13.48
C VAL A 767 -0.95 -20.53 -14.66
N LEU A 768 -0.66 -21.05 -15.85
CA LEU A 768 -1.47 -20.82 -17.04
C LEU A 768 -2.80 -21.58 -16.88
N THR A 769 -3.92 -20.86 -16.80
CA THR A 769 -5.23 -21.46 -16.48
C THR A 769 -5.96 -22.03 -17.70
N PHE A 770 -5.48 -21.75 -18.92
CA PHE A 770 -6.06 -22.23 -20.17
C PHE A 770 -5.00 -22.70 -21.17
N VAL A 771 -5.22 -23.86 -21.79
CA VAL A 771 -4.40 -24.40 -22.89
C VAL A 771 -5.32 -24.88 -24.01
N PRO A 772 -5.25 -24.31 -25.24
CA PRO A 772 -6.11 -24.70 -26.34
C PRO A 772 -6.06 -26.22 -26.64
N GLY A 773 -7.21 -26.89 -26.50
CA GLY A 773 -7.38 -28.29 -26.89
C GLY A 773 -6.86 -29.33 -25.89
N GLN A 774 -6.48 -28.96 -24.65
CA GLN A 774 -6.15 -29.92 -23.59
C GLN A 774 -7.10 -29.80 -22.39
N SER A 775 -7.57 -30.94 -21.89
CA SER A 775 -8.16 -31.03 -20.55
C SER A 775 -7.05 -30.89 -19.50
N LEU A 776 -7.30 -30.05 -18.48
CA LEU A 776 -6.35 -29.71 -17.39
C LEU A 776 -5.49 -30.89 -16.93
N ILE A 777 -4.16 -30.75 -17.03
CA ILE A 777 -3.20 -31.62 -16.38
C ILE A 777 -2.97 -31.07 -14.98
N HIS A 778 -3.49 -31.74 -13.95
CA HIS A 778 -3.25 -31.34 -12.56
C HIS A 778 -1.75 -31.38 -12.21
N PRO A 779 -1.15 -30.26 -11.74
CA PRO A 779 0.11 -30.32 -11.04
C PRO A 779 -0.16 -30.91 -9.64
N ILE A 780 0.17 -32.18 -9.43
CA ILE A 780 0.10 -32.79 -8.10
C ILE A 780 1.22 -32.17 -7.24
N LEU A 781 0.83 -31.27 -6.33
CA LEU A 781 1.69 -30.74 -5.28
C LEU A 781 1.97 -31.84 -4.23
N ASP A 782 2.91 -32.73 -4.52
CA ASP A 782 3.41 -33.73 -3.56
C ASP A 782 4.14 -32.98 -2.41
N PRO A 783 3.81 -33.23 -1.13
CA PRO A 783 4.36 -32.47 -0.01
C PRO A 783 5.87 -32.66 0.11
N PRO A 784 6.61 -31.68 0.69
CA PRO A 784 8.07 -31.61 0.61
C PRO A 784 8.77 -32.82 1.24
N ARG A 785 9.18 -33.76 0.39
CA ARG A 785 10.01 -34.91 0.79
C ARG A 785 11.41 -34.42 1.13
N GLN A 786 11.93 -34.87 2.28
CA GLN A 786 13.30 -34.58 2.70
C GLN A 786 14.30 -35.01 1.62
N VAL A 787 15.18 -34.08 1.20
CA VAL A 787 16.18 -34.33 0.15
C VAL A 787 17.33 -35.18 0.71
N THR A 788 17.18 -36.50 0.66
CA THR A 788 18.27 -37.43 0.98
C THR A 788 19.34 -37.38 -0.13
N THR A 789 20.59 -37.15 0.24
CA THR A 789 21.70 -36.87 -0.69
C THR A 789 21.92 -37.98 -1.74
N MET A 790 21.92 -37.62 -3.04
CA MET A 790 22.44 -38.48 -4.11
C MET A 790 23.51 -37.77 -4.97
N ARG A 791 24.64 -38.48 -5.05
CA ARG A 791 25.92 -38.22 -5.72
C ARG A 791 25.90 -37.42 -7.02
N THR A 792 26.88 -36.51 -7.13
CA THR A 792 27.25 -35.76 -8.33
C THR A 792 27.72 -36.64 -9.50
N ARG A 793 27.46 -36.18 -10.73
CA ARG A 793 28.24 -36.53 -11.94
C ARG A 793 28.94 -35.27 -12.47
N LYS A 794 30.15 -35.43 -12.99
CA LYS A 794 30.99 -34.34 -13.52
C LYS A 794 30.68 -34.03 -14.99
N ILE A 795 30.65 -32.75 -15.33
CA ILE A 795 30.88 -32.19 -16.67
C ILE A 795 31.93 -31.06 -16.48
N PRO A 796 32.89 -30.82 -17.40
CA PRO A 796 34.19 -30.26 -17.03
C PRO A 796 34.27 -28.73 -16.94
N ARG A 797 35.31 -28.24 -16.25
CA ARG A 797 35.68 -26.82 -16.22
C ARG A 797 36.25 -26.36 -17.57
N VAL A 798 35.88 -25.15 -17.98
CA VAL A 798 36.73 -24.27 -18.80
C VAL A 798 37.40 -23.27 -17.86
N SER A 799 38.64 -22.86 -18.16
CA SER A 799 39.47 -22.04 -17.27
C SER A 799 39.83 -20.69 -17.89
N SER A 800 39.61 -19.61 -17.14
CA SER A 800 40.34 -18.35 -17.26
C SER A 800 40.78 -17.90 -15.87
N GLU A 801 42.03 -17.46 -15.75
CA GLU A 801 42.61 -17.02 -14.48
C GLU A 801 42.44 -15.51 -14.32
N TYR A 802 42.10 -15.05 -13.11
CA TYR A 802 42.39 -13.69 -12.67
C TYR A 802 43.34 -13.73 -11.47
N LYS A 803 44.52 -13.12 -11.63
CA LYS A 803 45.53 -13.02 -10.57
C LYS A 803 45.26 -11.77 -9.74
N VAL A 804 45.04 -11.95 -8.44
CA VAL A 804 45.10 -10.85 -7.46
C VAL A 804 46.57 -10.47 -7.27
N ALA A 805 46.89 -9.18 -7.43
CA ALA A 805 48.19 -8.62 -7.12
C ALA A 805 48.13 -7.90 -5.77
N ASN A 806 48.99 -8.29 -4.82
CA ASN A 806 49.20 -7.51 -3.61
C ASN A 806 50.02 -6.26 -3.93
N VAL A 807 49.65 -5.14 -3.33
CA VAL A 807 50.55 -4.00 -3.09
C VAL A 807 50.56 -3.73 -1.58
N THR A 808 51.72 -3.35 -1.07
CA THR A 808 52.05 -3.09 0.34
C THR A 808 51.56 -1.73 0.83
#